data_AF-A0A167HXK4-F1
#
_entry.id   AF-A0A167HXK4-F1
#
_cell.length_a   1.000
_cell.length_b   1.000
_cell.length_c   1.000
_cell.angle_alpha   90.00
_cell.angle_beta   90.00
_cell.angle_gamma   90.00
#
_symmetry.space_group_name_H-M   'P 1'
#
loop_
_entity.id
_entity.type
_entity.pdbx_description
1 polymer ?
#
loop_
_entity_poly.entity_id
_entity_poly.type
_entity_poly.pdbx_seq_one_letter_code
_entity_poly.pdbx_strand_id
1 'polypeptide(L)'
;MRLNSIKLSGFKSFAEPTNFMLPGQLVGVVGPNGCGKSNIMDAVRWVLGESKASELRGESMQDVIFNGTNHRKPASRSSVELVFDNSDHRAGGQWGQFLEIAVKRVLTRDGNSSYYINNQPVRRRDVQDVFLGTGLGPRAYAIIGQGTISRIIESKPEELRLFLEEAAGVSKYKERRRETANRLSDTRENLTRVEDILRELNANLEKLEKQAAVAARYNELQSGATLKQHQLWFLKRSEADTDQAQIKQNAAQALTDLESRTADLRRVESELETIRQSHYAAGDQVNQAQGKLYEASAEVGKLEAEIRFVVEGRTRVEQRLAQLKEQIGSWSTRSQDAAVELEQIAETMMAAEEQSVILAAQGEEQGNALPTLEDALRKAQTSANEQRNSVGQVQQQIQVLASDQRNIEEQSRQLNQRRERLSTDRNALAAPDEERVLSAQAALVSAQEAAEMAEAVLAELQDSVPELDDQRRATQQAVNAESSRQSDLSARLDALKALQEKVKTDGKLAPWLAKHGLESLQGLWSRIHVEAGWENALEAALRERLGALEVSRLEMVRAFGNDAPPAKLAFYHSPAAAASAAKSASGLKPLADWLKLNDAGQSALMVDWLQGCLTAPSLEEAMARRDQLQAGEVIFVPSGHAVSAHSVSFYAPDSEQAGMLARAQEIENLDKQLKAQVLIAEQARTALIRAEAAYSEASQRLVSARREGAETRSRSHELQVEALRLTQLAEQTRARSEQIAADLAEVDAQLEDLQERRVTAEARFEELDMQLADSQERHAQLDDKVIEAERALNQAREQQRTLERTAQEATFSLRSLQARQAELQRSIETAASQEKSLVDEEQRASEEFARLNDAAAQAGLQDALAKKLEREQGLGELRSQYDDLTAKLRASDERRLQLERELDPLRQRITDFQLKEQAARLGVEQYSQQLEEAGADLAAVAQSISEGNVRLTGLQSEIDRFHREIQSLGAVNLAALDELTAASERKTFLDAQTADLVEAMTTLEDAIKKIDAETRELLSSTFETVNGHFGRMFPELFGGGNAKLVMTGEEILDAGVQVLAQPPGKKNQTIHLLSGGEKALTAIALVFAIFQLNPAPFCLLDEVDAPLDDANTERYAKLVTSMSQQGTQFLFISHNKIAMEMAKQLIGVTMQEQGVSRIVAVDMESATGMMETL
;
A
#
# COMPACT_ATOMS: atom_id res chain seq x y z
N MET A 1 -19.75 26.60 -45.47
CA MET A 1 -19.24 25.38 -44.81
C MET A 1 -20.41 24.73 -44.07
N ARG A 2 -20.59 23.42 -44.11
CA ARG A 2 -21.71 22.69 -43.47
C ARG A 2 -21.23 21.35 -42.92
N LEU A 3 -21.86 20.86 -41.86
CA LEU A 3 -21.54 19.54 -41.32
C LEU A 3 -22.30 18.48 -42.13
N ASN A 4 -21.58 17.66 -42.89
CA ASN A 4 -22.15 16.69 -43.83
C ASN A 4 -22.36 15.31 -43.16
N SER A 5 -21.37 14.84 -42.39
CA SER A 5 -21.53 13.62 -41.60
C SER A 5 -20.71 13.58 -40.33
N ILE A 6 -21.16 12.77 -39.36
CA ILE A 6 -20.45 12.44 -38.12
C ILE A 6 -20.23 10.94 -38.11
N LYS A 7 -19.03 10.45 -37.83
CA LYS A 7 -18.74 9.02 -37.65
C LYS A 7 -18.23 8.79 -36.23
N LEU A 8 -18.93 7.93 -35.49
CA LEU A 8 -18.61 7.56 -34.11
C LEU A 8 -18.24 6.08 -34.04
N SER A 9 -17.22 5.73 -33.25
CA SER A 9 -16.94 4.33 -32.92
C SER A 9 -16.31 4.24 -31.54
N GLY A 10 -16.88 3.39 -30.68
CA GLY A 10 -16.42 3.20 -29.31
C GLY A 10 -16.56 4.44 -28.42
N PHE A 11 -17.44 5.39 -28.79
CA PHE A 11 -17.62 6.67 -28.10
C PHE A 11 -18.83 6.63 -27.17
N LYS A 12 -18.60 6.72 -25.85
CA LYS A 12 -19.64 6.62 -24.81
C LYS A 12 -20.61 5.49 -25.12
N SER A 13 -21.91 5.76 -25.32
CA SER A 13 -22.93 4.74 -25.59
C SER A 13 -22.94 4.16 -27.02
N PHE A 14 -22.07 4.64 -27.93
CA PHE A 14 -21.97 4.14 -29.31
C PHE A 14 -20.86 3.09 -29.44
N ALA A 15 -21.21 1.83 -29.16
CA ALA A 15 -20.27 0.71 -29.19
C ALA A 15 -19.82 0.34 -30.63
N GLU A 16 -20.74 0.36 -31.59
CA GLU A 16 -20.45 0.02 -33.00
C GLU A 16 -20.12 1.27 -33.84
N PRO A 17 -19.32 1.12 -34.92
CA PRO A 17 -19.12 2.18 -35.90
C PRO A 17 -20.46 2.66 -36.47
N THR A 18 -20.80 3.91 -36.16
CA THR A 18 -22.08 4.52 -36.51
C THR A 18 -21.83 5.79 -37.31
N ASN A 19 -22.44 5.91 -38.49
CA ASN A 19 -22.32 7.07 -39.38
C ASN A 19 -23.65 7.84 -39.43
N PHE A 20 -23.59 9.14 -39.17
CA PHE A 20 -24.71 10.08 -39.15
C PHE A 20 -24.60 10.98 -40.38
N MET A 21 -25.58 10.97 -41.28
CA MET A 21 -25.62 11.88 -42.43
C MET A 21 -26.55 13.06 -42.10
N LEU A 22 -26.12 14.28 -42.42
CA LEU A 22 -26.81 15.53 -42.08
C LEU A 22 -27.05 16.40 -43.34
N PRO A 23 -27.89 15.95 -44.29
CA PRO A 23 -28.14 16.70 -45.54
C PRO A 23 -28.99 17.97 -45.34
N GLY A 24 -29.81 18.03 -44.28
CA GLY A 24 -30.75 19.14 -44.02
C GLY A 24 -30.15 20.36 -43.28
N GLN A 25 -30.81 21.51 -43.41
CA GLN A 25 -30.47 22.76 -42.70
C GLN A 25 -31.09 22.89 -41.30
N LEU A 26 -32.13 22.11 -40.99
CA LEU A 26 -32.83 22.15 -39.70
C LEU A 26 -33.12 20.71 -39.28
N VAL A 27 -32.22 20.15 -38.47
CA VAL A 27 -32.21 18.74 -38.08
C VAL A 27 -32.51 18.64 -36.59
N GLY A 28 -33.57 17.91 -36.24
CA GLY A 28 -33.92 17.62 -34.85
C GLY A 28 -33.42 16.24 -34.45
N VAL A 29 -32.75 16.13 -33.30
CA VAL A 29 -32.34 14.85 -32.72
C VAL A 29 -33.28 14.51 -31.57
N VAL A 30 -34.02 13.42 -31.70
CA VAL A 30 -35.11 13.03 -30.79
C VAL A 30 -34.94 11.60 -30.30
N GLY A 31 -35.54 11.26 -29.17
CA GLY A 31 -35.48 9.90 -28.61
C GLY A 31 -35.75 9.87 -27.10
N PRO A 32 -36.02 8.73 -26.48
CA PRO A 32 -36.35 8.65 -25.05
C PRO A 32 -35.28 9.24 -24.12
N ASN A 33 -35.65 9.70 -22.93
CA ASN A 33 -34.67 10.21 -21.96
C ASN A 33 -33.63 9.12 -21.64
N GLY A 34 -32.35 9.49 -21.58
CA GLY A 34 -31.26 8.55 -21.32
C GLY A 34 -30.76 7.72 -22.52
N CYS A 35 -31.31 7.90 -23.74
CA CYS A 35 -30.89 7.11 -24.91
C CYS A 35 -29.55 7.50 -25.56
N GLY A 36 -28.83 8.49 -25.01
CA GLY A 36 -27.50 8.92 -25.50
C GLY A 36 -27.50 10.09 -26.48
N LYS A 37 -28.55 10.92 -26.53
CA LYS A 37 -28.65 12.08 -27.45
C LYS A 37 -27.55 13.12 -27.24
N SER A 38 -27.34 13.56 -25.99
CA SER A 38 -26.31 14.56 -25.67
C SER A 38 -24.88 14.04 -25.90
N ASN A 39 -24.67 12.72 -26.01
CA ASN A 39 -23.36 12.17 -26.37
C ASN A 39 -22.96 12.55 -27.81
N ILE A 40 -23.90 12.87 -28.69
CA ILE A 40 -23.60 13.37 -30.05
C ILE A 40 -22.98 14.77 -29.98
N MET A 41 -23.52 15.65 -29.12
CA MET A 41 -22.93 16.97 -28.86
C MET A 41 -21.53 16.84 -28.26
N ASP A 42 -21.37 15.97 -27.26
CA ASP A 42 -20.07 15.74 -26.62
C ASP A 42 -19.04 15.24 -27.64
N ALA A 43 -19.44 14.40 -28.61
CA ALA A 43 -18.57 13.92 -29.67
C ALA A 43 -18.08 15.07 -30.58
N VAL A 44 -18.98 15.96 -31.00
CA VAL A 44 -18.64 17.14 -31.81
C VAL A 44 -17.71 18.07 -31.04
N ARG A 45 -18.03 18.37 -29.78
CA ARG A 45 -17.24 19.25 -28.90
C ARG A 45 -15.84 18.69 -28.63
N TRP A 46 -15.74 17.38 -28.47
CA TRP A 46 -14.48 16.67 -28.27
C TRP A 46 -13.56 16.73 -29.49
N VAL A 47 -14.08 16.58 -30.71
CA VAL A 47 -13.25 16.68 -31.93
C VAL A 47 -12.79 18.12 -32.18
N LEU A 48 -13.62 19.12 -31.90
CA LEU A 48 -13.30 20.54 -32.11
C LEU A 48 -12.27 21.10 -31.11
N GLY A 49 -11.78 20.29 -30.16
CA GLY A 49 -10.60 20.62 -29.38
C GLY A 49 -10.81 20.82 -27.87
N GLU A 50 -11.96 20.45 -27.32
CA GLU A 50 -12.19 20.49 -25.87
C GLU A 50 -11.32 19.45 -25.13
N SER A 51 -10.67 19.88 -24.07
CA SER A 51 -9.70 19.10 -23.28
C SER A 51 -10.14 18.86 -21.84
N LYS A 52 -11.17 19.54 -21.35
CA LYS A 52 -11.71 19.35 -20.00
C LYS A 52 -12.74 18.22 -19.98
N ALA A 53 -12.48 17.17 -19.20
CA ALA A 53 -13.40 16.04 -19.03
C ALA A 53 -14.77 16.47 -18.46
N SER A 54 -14.78 17.46 -17.56
CA SER A 54 -16.00 18.01 -16.95
C SER A 54 -16.97 18.61 -17.97
N GLU A 55 -16.46 19.24 -19.02
CA GLU A 55 -17.27 19.86 -20.09
C GLU A 55 -17.86 18.82 -21.06
N LEU A 56 -17.38 17.57 -20.99
CA LEU A 56 -17.87 16.41 -21.72
C LEU A 56 -18.66 15.46 -20.82
N ARG A 57 -19.14 15.91 -19.66
CA ARG A 57 -19.93 15.11 -18.69
C ARG A 57 -19.22 13.81 -18.26
N GLY A 58 -17.91 13.89 -17.99
CA GLY A 58 -17.10 12.80 -17.44
C GLY A 58 -16.12 13.31 -16.38
N GLU A 59 -15.59 12.41 -15.55
CA GLU A 59 -14.58 12.74 -14.53
C GLU A 59 -13.17 12.68 -15.12
N SER A 60 -12.95 11.75 -16.04
CA SER A 60 -11.69 11.53 -16.76
C SER A 60 -11.90 11.60 -18.27
N MET A 61 -10.86 11.98 -19.01
CA MET A 61 -10.89 11.95 -20.48
C MET A 61 -11.04 10.52 -21.02
N GLN A 62 -10.75 9.48 -20.23
CA GLN A 62 -10.97 8.09 -20.61
C GLN A 62 -12.47 7.70 -20.64
N ASP A 63 -13.34 8.45 -19.97
CA ASP A 63 -14.79 8.18 -19.88
C ASP A 63 -15.52 8.43 -21.20
N VAL A 64 -14.83 8.97 -22.21
CA VAL A 64 -15.34 9.05 -23.59
C VAL A 64 -15.28 7.72 -24.33
N ILE A 65 -14.59 6.71 -23.78
CA ILE A 65 -14.49 5.36 -24.35
C ILE A 65 -15.66 4.49 -23.83
N PHE A 66 -16.30 3.72 -24.70
CA PHE A 66 -17.37 2.80 -24.32
C PHE A 66 -16.89 1.78 -23.27
N ASN A 67 -17.47 1.84 -22.07
CA ASN A 67 -17.08 1.03 -20.92
C ASN A 67 -17.70 -0.38 -20.87
N GLY A 68 -18.46 -0.79 -21.90
CA GLY A 68 -19.09 -2.11 -21.98
C GLY A 68 -20.49 -2.15 -21.36
N THR A 69 -21.23 -3.22 -21.65
CA THR A 69 -22.52 -3.57 -21.04
C THR A 69 -22.51 -5.05 -20.65
N ASN A 70 -23.52 -5.54 -19.94
CA ASN A 70 -23.60 -6.96 -19.53
C ASN A 70 -23.50 -7.95 -20.71
N HIS A 71 -23.84 -7.52 -21.93
CA HIS A 71 -23.79 -8.35 -23.13
C HIS A 71 -22.66 -7.96 -24.11
N ARG A 72 -21.91 -6.87 -23.87
CA ARG A 72 -20.86 -6.38 -24.78
C ARG A 72 -19.59 -5.95 -24.06
N LYS A 73 -18.44 -6.38 -24.60
CA LYS A 73 -17.12 -6.02 -24.06
C LYS A 73 -16.84 -4.52 -24.19
N PRO A 74 -16.08 -3.92 -23.24
CA PRO A 74 -15.60 -2.55 -23.35
C PRO A 74 -14.73 -2.34 -24.60
N ALA A 75 -14.80 -1.14 -25.19
CA ALA A 75 -13.95 -0.76 -26.31
C ALA A 75 -12.53 -0.38 -25.84
N SER A 76 -11.52 -0.72 -26.64
CA SER A 76 -10.11 -0.37 -26.37
C SER A 76 -9.74 1.04 -26.82
N ARG A 77 -10.50 1.62 -27.75
CA ARG A 77 -10.31 2.97 -28.28
C ARG A 77 -11.65 3.62 -28.62
N SER A 78 -11.65 4.94 -28.60
CA SER A 78 -12.75 5.77 -29.07
C SER A 78 -12.26 6.63 -30.24
N SER A 79 -13.05 6.71 -31.31
CA SER A 79 -12.76 7.57 -32.44
C SER A 79 -14.02 8.30 -32.91
N VAL A 80 -13.88 9.61 -33.11
CA VAL A 80 -14.91 10.47 -33.68
C VAL A 80 -14.31 11.21 -34.87
N GLU A 81 -15.03 11.21 -35.99
CA GLU A 81 -14.67 11.89 -37.22
C GLU A 81 -15.84 12.78 -37.69
N LEU A 82 -15.57 14.06 -37.90
CA LEU A 82 -16.51 15.04 -38.41
C LEU A 82 -16.14 15.38 -39.84
N VAL A 83 -17.10 15.28 -40.76
CA VAL A 83 -16.90 15.57 -42.18
C VAL A 83 -17.66 16.83 -42.53
N PHE A 84 -16.93 17.86 -42.97
CA PHE A 84 -17.46 19.15 -43.36
C PHE A 84 -17.42 19.32 -44.87
N ASP A 85 -18.52 19.81 -45.44
CA ASP A 85 -18.56 20.37 -46.77
C ASP A 85 -18.10 21.84 -46.70
N ASN A 86 -17.02 22.15 -47.41
CA ASN A 86 -16.39 23.47 -47.48
C ASN A 86 -16.56 24.11 -48.88
N SER A 87 -17.69 23.87 -49.56
CA SER A 87 -18.01 24.49 -50.85
C SER A 87 -17.93 26.03 -50.85
N ASP A 88 -18.17 26.68 -49.70
CA ASP A 88 -18.07 28.14 -49.55
C ASP A 88 -16.64 28.65 -49.24
N HIS A 89 -15.64 27.76 -49.22
CA HIS A 89 -14.23 28.05 -48.89
C HIS A 89 -14.03 28.89 -47.62
N ARG A 90 -14.86 28.67 -46.59
CA ARG A 90 -14.78 29.43 -45.33
C ARG A 90 -13.69 28.90 -44.39
N ALA A 91 -13.20 27.67 -44.58
CA ALA A 91 -12.14 27.10 -43.75
C ALA A 91 -10.80 27.83 -43.94
N GLY A 92 -10.10 28.07 -42.84
CA GLY A 92 -8.80 28.75 -42.81
C GLY A 92 -7.61 27.84 -43.13
N GLY A 93 -6.50 28.46 -43.52
CA GLY A 93 -5.21 27.78 -43.69
C GLY A 93 -5.05 26.96 -44.98
N GLN A 94 -4.06 26.06 -44.99
CA GLN A 94 -3.69 25.23 -46.16
C GLN A 94 -4.79 24.24 -46.58
N TRP A 95 -5.78 24.02 -45.70
CA TRP A 95 -6.86 23.05 -45.88
C TRP A 95 -8.11 23.65 -46.54
N GLY A 96 -8.19 24.97 -46.71
CA GLY A 96 -9.34 25.66 -47.33
C GLY A 96 -9.53 25.38 -48.82
N GLN A 97 -8.51 24.80 -49.49
CA GLN A 97 -8.56 24.39 -50.89
C GLN A 97 -9.39 23.11 -51.11
N PHE A 98 -9.57 22.31 -50.06
CA PHE A 98 -10.38 21.09 -50.14
C PHE A 98 -11.86 21.43 -50.01
N LEU A 99 -12.67 20.87 -50.91
CA LEU A 99 -14.13 20.97 -50.88
C LEU A 99 -14.72 20.17 -49.71
N GLU A 100 -14.02 19.16 -49.21
CA GLU A 100 -14.43 18.35 -48.06
C GLU A 100 -13.27 18.25 -47.06
N ILE A 101 -13.57 18.48 -45.78
CA ILE A 101 -12.59 18.46 -44.69
C ILE A 101 -13.08 17.48 -43.62
N ALA A 102 -12.32 16.40 -43.40
CA ALA A 102 -12.58 15.40 -42.37
C ALA A 102 -11.65 15.61 -41.17
N VAL A 103 -12.19 15.95 -40.00
CA VAL A 103 -11.44 16.12 -38.76
C VAL A 103 -11.74 14.96 -37.83
N LYS A 104 -10.70 14.22 -37.44
CA LYS A 104 -10.82 13.01 -36.64
C LYS A 104 -9.96 13.08 -35.37
N ARG A 105 -10.54 12.67 -34.24
CA ARG A 105 -9.83 12.51 -32.97
C ARG A 105 -9.92 11.07 -32.49
N VAL A 106 -8.80 10.52 -32.03
CA VAL A 106 -8.70 9.14 -31.52
C VAL A 106 -8.08 9.15 -30.13
N LEU A 107 -8.70 8.43 -29.19
CA LEU A 107 -8.20 8.21 -27.84
C LEU A 107 -8.15 6.72 -27.52
N THR A 108 -7.05 6.31 -26.93
CA THR A 108 -6.78 4.94 -26.45
C THR A 108 -6.85 4.89 -24.93
N ARG A 109 -7.08 3.70 -24.34
CA ARG A 109 -7.11 3.54 -22.87
C ARG A 109 -5.79 3.91 -22.19
N ASP A 110 -4.68 3.90 -22.92
CA ASP A 110 -3.35 4.33 -22.44
C ASP A 110 -3.22 5.85 -22.28
N GLY A 111 -4.27 6.63 -22.60
CA GLY A 111 -4.30 8.09 -22.44
C GLY A 111 -3.78 8.89 -23.64
N ASN A 112 -3.32 8.22 -24.71
CA ASN A 112 -2.83 8.90 -25.92
C ASN A 112 -3.98 9.44 -26.78
N SER A 113 -4.09 10.77 -26.87
CA SER A 113 -5.04 11.52 -27.71
C SER A 113 -4.36 12.04 -28.98
N SER A 114 -4.80 11.60 -30.16
CA SER A 114 -4.24 12.02 -31.46
C SER A 114 -5.28 12.72 -32.34
N TYR A 115 -4.87 13.75 -33.07
CA TYR A 115 -5.70 14.50 -34.02
C TYR A 115 -5.29 14.21 -35.46
N TYR A 116 -6.27 14.16 -36.35
CA TYR A 116 -6.08 13.95 -37.77
C TYR A 116 -6.97 14.90 -38.57
N ILE A 117 -6.43 15.49 -39.65
CA ILE A 117 -7.20 16.17 -40.69
C ILE A 117 -6.98 15.40 -41.98
N ASN A 118 -8.05 14.97 -42.65
CA ASN A 118 -8.01 14.14 -43.86
C ASN A 118 -7.06 12.92 -43.70
N ASN A 119 -7.14 12.24 -42.55
CA ASN A 119 -6.28 11.13 -42.13
C ASN A 119 -4.76 11.43 -41.95
N GLN A 120 -4.33 12.69 -42.05
CA GLN A 120 -2.95 13.08 -41.73
C GLN A 120 -2.84 13.48 -40.25
N PRO A 121 -1.83 13.00 -39.51
CA PRO A 121 -1.63 13.37 -38.11
C PRO A 121 -1.24 14.84 -38.02
N VAL A 122 -1.99 15.61 -37.23
CA VAL A 122 -1.79 17.06 -37.07
C VAL A 122 -1.75 17.43 -35.59
N ARG A 123 -1.22 18.62 -35.30
CA ARG A 123 -1.27 19.16 -33.94
C ARG A 123 -2.66 19.74 -33.68
N ARG A 124 -3.02 19.82 -32.41
CA ARG A 124 -4.27 20.46 -31.97
C ARG A 124 -4.41 21.91 -32.48
N ARG A 125 -3.29 22.65 -32.58
CA ARG A 125 -3.27 24.03 -33.11
C ARG A 125 -3.70 24.09 -34.57
N ASP A 126 -3.25 23.15 -35.38
CA ASP A 126 -3.60 23.10 -36.81
C ASP A 126 -5.09 22.88 -37.02
N VAL A 127 -5.74 22.10 -36.13
CA VAL A 127 -7.21 21.94 -36.10
C VAL A 127 -7.90 23.24 -35.72
N GLN A 128 -7.38 24.00 -34.76
CA GLN A 128 -7.94 25.30 -34.36
C GLN A 128 -7.81 26.34 -35.47
N ASP A 129 -6.69 26.35 -36.19
CA ASP A 129 -6.43 27.29 -37.30
C ASP A 129 -7.39 27.08 -38.49
N VAL A 130 -7.82 25.84 -38.74
CA VAL A 130 -8.82 25.53 -39.79
C VAL A 130 -10.17 26.19 -39.51
N PHE A 131 -10.57 26.28 -38.24
CA PHE A 131 -11.88 26.81 -37.84
C PHE A 131 -11.82 28.26 -37.33
N LEU A 132 -10.64 28.89 -37.27
CA LEU A 132 -10.47 30.26 -36.81
C LEU A 132 -11.23 31.25 -37.70
N GLY A 133 -12.12 32.06 -37.11
CA GLY A 133 -12.93 33.04 -37.84
C GLY A 133 -14.20 32.48 -38.51
N THR A 134 -14.41 31.15 -38.45
CA THR A 134 -15.67 30.52 -38.93
C THR A 134 -16.79 30.48 -37.89
N GLY A 135 -16.51 30.93 -36.66
CA GLY A 135 -17.42 30.79 -35.52
C GLY A 135 -17.44 29.40 -34.88
N LEU A 136 -16.52 28.50 -35.26
CA LEU A 136 -16.41 27.12 -34.76
C LEU A 136 -15.09 26.88 -33.97
N GLY A 137 -14.87 27.61 -32.89
CA GLY A 137 -13.75 27.39 -31.96
C GLY A 137 -14.11 26.51 -30.75
N PRO A 138 -13.13 26.02 -29.97
CA PRO A 138 -13.39 25.29 -28.72
C PRO A 138 -14.10 26.13 -27.66
N ARG A 139 -14.09 27.47 -27.78
CA ARG A 139 -14.83 28.42 -26.93
C ARG A 139 -16.02 29.08 -27.64
N ALA A 140 -16.31 28.67 -28.86
CA ALA A 140 -17.27 29.39 -29.68
C ALA A 140 -18.72 29.17 -29.25
N TYR A 141 -19.54 30.17 -29.52
CA TYR A 141 -20.97 30.27 -29.24
C TYR A 141 -21.86 29.39 -30.14
N ALA A 142 -21.27 28.60 -31.05
CA ALA A 142 -21.98 27.72 -31.97
C ALA A 142 -22.45 26.40 -31.34
N ILE A 143 -21.91 26.00 -30.18
CA ILE A 143 -22.37 24.83 -29.43
C ILE A 143 -22.95 25.32 -28.11
N ILE A 144 -24.27 25.26 -27.98
CA ILE A 144 -25.02 25.74 -26.81
C ILE A 144 -25.55 24.53 -26.06
N GLY A 145 -24.83 24.14 -25.01
CA GLY A 145 -25.24 23.07 -24.09
C GLY A 145 -25.96 23.58 -22.84
N GLN A 146 -26.55 22.65 -22.08
CA GLN A 146 -27.34 22.87 -20.85
C GLN A 146 -26.65 23.73 -19.74
N GLY A 147 -25.32 23.90 -19.78
CA GLY A 147 -24.56 24.77 -18.86
C GLY A 147 -23.99 26.06 -19.47
N THR A 148 -24.02 26.22 -20.79
CA THR A 148 -23.44 27.41 -21.48
C THR A 148 -24.29 28.64 -21.22
N ILE A 149 -25.61 28.46 -21.18
CA ILE A 149 -26.59 29.51 -20.88
C ILE A 149 -26.35 30.05 -19.46
N SER A 150 -26.21 29.18 -18.46
CA SER A 150 -25.91 29.57 -17.08
C SER A 150 -24.54 30.24 -16.95
N ARG A 151 -23.52 29.76 -17.68
CA ARG A 151 -22.18 30.36 -17.67
C ARG A 151 -22.18 31.80 -18.18
N ILE A 152 -22.90 32.10 -19.26
CA ILE A 152 -22.99 33.46 -19.81
C ILE A 152 -23.70 34.41 -18.83
N ILE A 153 -24.64 33.90 -18.05
CA ILE A 153 -25.41 34.64 -17.02
C ILE A 153 -24.55 34.94 -15.78
N GLU A 154 -23.68 34.00 -15.41
CA GLU A 154 -22.84 34.07 -14.20
C GLU A 154 -21.43 34.62 -14.44
N SER A 155 -21.05 34.81 -15.71
CA SER A 155 -19.73 35.32 -16.11
C SER A 155 -19.47 36.72 -15.57
N LYS A 156 -18.21 36.99 -15.20
CA LYS A 156 -17.80 38.35 -14.84
C LYS A 156 -17.88 39.28 -16.06
N PRO A 157 -18.05 40.60 -15.90
CA PRO A 157 -18.12 41.55 -17.01
C PRO A 157 -16.94 41.48 -18.00
N GLU A 158 -15.74 41.13 -17.52
CA GLU A 158 -14.55 40.92 -18.35
C GLU A 158 -14.61 39.63 -19.18
N GLU A 159 -15.22 38.57 -18.64
CA GLU A 159 -15.40 37.29 -19.35
C GLU A 159 -16.49 37.40 -20.41
N LEU A 160 -17.54 38.18 -20.15
CA LEU A 160 -18.59 38.45 -21.14
C LEU A 160 -18.04 39.21 -22.36
N ARG A 161 -17.06 40.10 -22.16
CA ARG A 161 -16.37 40.82 -23.24
C ARG A 161 -15.67 39.86 -24.21
N LEU A 162 -15.08 38.78 -23.70
CA LEU A 162 -14.38 37.80 -24.52
C LEU A 162 -15.31 37.18 -25.59
N PHE A 163 -16.58 36.96 -25.25
CA PHE A 163 -17.58 36.45 -26.21
C PHE A 163 -17.93 37.48 -27.30
N LEU A 164 -17.96 38.77 -26.97
CA LEU A 164 -18.15 39.84 -27.95
C LEU A 164 -16.92 40.04 -28.85
N GLU A 165 -15.71 39.89 -28.30
CA GLU A 165 -14.46 39.92 -29.07
C GLU A 165 -14.38 38.74 -30.08
N GLU A 166 -14.89 37.57 -29.71
CA GLU A 166 -14.96 36.39 -30.57
C GLU A 166 -16.00 36.56 -31.68
N ALA A 167 -17.18 37.09 -31.35
CA ALA A 167 -18.25 37.34 -32.32
C ALA A 167 -17.93 38.47 -33.30
N ALA A 168 -17.27 39.54 -32.83
CA ALA A 168 -16.75 40.61 -33.68
C ALA A 168 -15.67 40.14 -34.67
N GLY A 169 -15.19 38.88 -34.54
CA GLY A 169 -14.07 38.36 -35.32
C GLY A 169 -12.74 39.04 -34.99
N VAL A 170 -12.72 39.86 -33.94
CA VAL A 170 -11.58 40.65 -33.48
C VAL A 170 -10.49 39.76 -32.89
N SER A 171 -10.81 38.54 -32.47
CA SER A 171 -9.79 37.57 -32.00
C SER A 171 -8.66 37.35 -33.02
N LYS A 172 -8.97 37.31 -34.32
CA LYS A 172 -7.95 37.25 -35.40
C LYS A 172 -7.13 38.53 -35.49
N TYR A 173 -7.76 39.69 -35.31
CA TYR A 173 -7.08 40.98 -35.30
C TYR A 173 -6.25 41.18 -34.04
N LYS A 174 -6.65 40.63 -32.89
CA LYS A 174 -5.92 40.67 -31.62
C LYS A 174 -4.73 39.72 -31.65
N GLU A 175 -4.89 38.55 -32.26
CA GLU A 175 -3.80 37.60 -32.48
C GLU A 175 -2.83 38.11 -33.55
N ARG A 176 -3.33 38.69 -34.66
CA ARG A 176 -2.51 39.41 -35.63
C ARG A 176 -1.90 40.67 -35.05
N ARG A 177 -2.58 41.43 -34.19
CA ARG A 177 -2.03 42.59 -33.50
C ARG A 177 -0.94 42.13 -32.54
N ARG A 178 -1.14 41.04 -31.82
CA ARG A 178 -0.11 40.46 -30.95
C ARG A 178 1.07 39.94 -31.77
N GLU A 179 0.82 39.32 -32.92
CA GLU A 179 1.86 38.86 -33.83
C GLU A 179 2.58 40.04 -34.50
N THR A 180 1.87 41.07 -34.95
CA THR A 180 2.42 42.31 -35.53
C THR A 180 3.08 43.15 -34.46
N ALA A 181 2.62 43.14 -33.21
CA ALA A 181 3.24 43.81 -32.07
C ALA A 181 4.48 43.05 -31.59
N ASN A 182 4.45 41.72 -31.64
CA ASN A 182 5.63 40.90 -31.43
C ASN A 182 6.62 41.10 -32.58
N ARG A 183 6.19 41.04 -33.84
CA ARG A 183 7.03 41.34 -35.00
C ARG A 183 7.49 42.79 -35.01
N LEU A 184 6.71 43.75 -34.54
CA LEU A 184 7.12 45.14 -34.37
C LEU A 184 8.07 45.27 -33.20
N SER A 185 7.88 44.52 -32.11
CA SER A 185 8.83 44.44 -31.01
C SER A 185 10.13 43.81 -31.48
N ASP A 186 10.08 42.77 -32.30
CA ASP A 186 11.21 42.07 -32.88
C ASP A 186 11.85 42.93 -33.99
N THR A 187 11.08 43.70 -34.77
CA THR A 187 11.58 44.62 -35.81
C THR A 187 12.09 45.89 -35.18
N ARG A 188 11.52 46.35 -34.04
CA ARG A 188 12.11 47.39 -33.19
C ARG A 188 13.35 46.85 -32.53
N GLU A 189 13.36 45.63 -32.01
CA GLU A 189 14.55 45.05 -31.41
C GLU A 189 15.62 44.86 -32.49
N ASN A 190 15.27 44.39 -33.69
CA ASN A 190 16.17 44.24 -34.82
C ASN A 190 16.58 45.59 -35.43
N LEU A 191 15.71 46.59 -35.50
CA LEU A 191 16.04 47.95 -35.95
C LEU A 191 16.90 48.62 -34.89
N THR A 192 16.57 48.51 -33.60
CA THR A 192 17.43 48.97 -32.50
C THR A 192 18.75 48.21 -32.56
N ARG A 193 18.76 46.94 -32.93
CA ARG A 193 19.98 46.13 -33.12
C ARG A 193 20.73 46.51 -34.39
N VAL A 194 20.08 46.90 -35.48
CA VAL A 194 20.71 47.33 -36.74
C VAL A 194 21.14 48.80 -36.66
N GLU A 195 20.44 49.64 -35.92
CA GLU A 195 20.81 51.01 -35.53
C GLU A 195 21.89 51.00 -34.46
N ASP A 196 21.87 50.04 -33.54
CA ASP A 196 22.98 49.76 -32.63
C ASP A 196 24.15 49.20 -33.42
N ILE A 197 23.95 48.28 -34.38
CA ILE A 197 25.01 47.82 -35.28
C ILE A 197 25.49 48.96 -36.15
N LEU A 198 24.67 49.87 -36.68
CA LEU A 198 25.10 51.01 -37.52
C LEU A 198 25.74 52.11 -36.68
N ARG A 199 25.27 52.36 -35.45
CA ARG A 199 25.96 53.22 -34.49
C ARG A 199 27.26 52.59 -34.06
N GLU A 200 27.30 51.29 -33.89
CA GLU A 200 28.49 50.51 -33.56
C GLU A 200 29.41 50.38 -34.78
N LEU A 201 28.92 50.36 -36.02
CA LEU A 201 29.71 50.28 -37.25
C LEU A 201 30.22 51.67 -37.67
N ASN A 202 29.44 52.73 -37.47
CA ASN A 202 29.89 54.12 -37.60
C ASN A 202 30.89 54.47 -36.51
N ALA A 203 30.61 54.11 -35.26
CA ALA A 203 31.55 54.24 -34.17
C ALA A 203 32.75 53.31 -34.37
N ASN A 204 32.61 52.12 -34.95
CA ASN A 204 33.72 51.22 -35.24
C ASN A 204 34.52 51.71 -36.44
N LEU A 205 33.97 52.35 -37.47
CA LEU A 205 34.75 52.97 -38.55
C LEU A 205 35.59 54.15 -38.03
N GLU A 206 34.99 55.01 -37.21
CA GLU A 206 35.68 56.15 -36.59
C GLU A 206 36.63 55.72 -35.45
N LYS A 207 36.38 54.55 -34.84
CA LYS A 207 37.30 53.89 -33.91
C LYS A 207 38.38 53.11 -34.64
N LEU A 208 38.14 52.45 -35.76
CA LEU A 208 39.10 51.64 -36.53
C LEU A 208 40.26 52.52 -37.03
N GLU A 209 39.95 53.76 -37.46
CA GLU A 209 40.95 54.78 -37.79
C GLU A 209 41.81 55.22 -36.58
N LYS A 210 41.21 55.32 -35.37
CA LYS A 210 41.95 55.60 -34.13
C LYS A 210 42.64 54.37 -33.53
N GLN A 211 42.09 53.18 -33.78
CA GLN A 211 42.50 51.89 -33.23
C GLN A 211 43.77 51.37 -33.90
N ALA A 212 44.04 51.71 -35.16
CA ALA A 212 45.32 51.41 -35.81
C ALA A 212 46.52 52.11 -35.13
N ALA A 213 46.32 53.30 -34.56
CA ALA A 213 47.35 54.03 -33.79
C ALA A 213 47.47 53.54 -32.33
N VAL A 214 46.36 53.09 -31.75
CA VAL A 214 46.28 52.50 -30.42
C VAL A 214 46.85 51.06 -30.42
N ALA A 215 46.79 50.32 -31.55
CA ALA A 215 47.30 48.95 -31.75
C ALA A 215 48.79 48.77 -31.44
N ALA A 216 49.59 49.81 -31.65
CA ALA A 216 51.00 49.81 -31.29
C ALA A 216 51.24 49.95 -29.77
N ARG A 217 50.42 50.76 -29.07
CA ARG A 217 50.51 51.01 -27.62
C ARG A 217 49.90 49.88 -26.79
N TYR A 218 48.94 49.16 -27.38
CA TYR A 218 48.36 47.94 -26.86
C TYR A 218 49.38 46.82 -26.70
N ASN A 219 50.23 46.57 -27.70
CA ASN A 219 51.23 45.50 -27.62
C ASN A 219 52.21 45.64 -26.43
N GLU A 220 52.55 46.86 -26.02
CA GLU A 220 53.44 47.15 -24.88
C GLU A 220 52.74 46.93 -23.53
N LEU A 221 51.53 47.45 -23.35
CA LEU A 221 50.72 47.24 -22.15
C LEU A 221 50.23 45.78 -22.02
N GLN A 222 49.99 45.11 -23.14
CA GLN A 222 49.66 43.68 -23.20
C GLN A 222 50.81 42.83 -22.65
N SER A 223 52.07 43.19 -22.90
CA SER A 223 53.23 42.45 -22.35
C SER A 223 53.37 42.59 -20.82
N GLY A 224 53.13 43.79 -20.27
CA GLY A 224 53.11 44.03 -18.83
C GLY A 224 51.90 43.39 -18.13
N ALA A 225 50.74 43.42 -18.78
CA ALA A 225 49.55 42.69 -18.34
C ALA A 225 49.81 41.18 -18.33
N THR A 226 50.50 40.63 -19.35
CA THR A 226 50.84 39.21 -19.44
C THR A 226 51.77 38.77 -18.30
N LEU A 227 52.81 39.55 -17.96
CA LEU A 227 53.69 39.24 -16.82
C LEU A 227 52.93 39.26 -15.49
N LYS A 228 52.08 40.27 -15.25
CA LYS A 228 51.26 40.36 -14.03
C LYS A 228 50.19 39.27 -13.99
N GLN A 229 49.63 38.89 -15.14
CA GLN A 229 48.71 37.77 -15.31
C GLN A 229 49.39 36.44 -14.96
N HIS A 230 50.63 36.22 -15.40
CA HIS A 230 51.42 35.05 -15.01
C HIS A 230 51.74 35.05 -13.51
N GLN A 231 52.05 36.20 -12.91
CA GLN A 231 52.24 36.32 -11.45
C GLN A 231 50.93 36.08 -10.68
N LEU A 232 49.79 36.53 -11.19
CA LEU A 232 48.46 36.26 -10.62
C LEU A 232 48.12 34.78 -10.71
N TRP A 233 48.30 34.13 -11.87
CA TRP A 233 48.07 32.70 -12.01
C TRP A 233 49.01 31.88 -11.13
N PHE A 234 50.28 32.31 -10.98
CA PHE A 234 51.24 31.68 -10.07
C PHE A 234 50.81 31.80 -8.60
N LEU A 235 50.38 32.99 -8.16
CA LEU A 235 49.92 33.20 -6.78
C LEU A 235 48.54 32.59 -6.52
N LYS A 236 47.62 32.58 -7.49
CA LYS A 236 46.33 31.87 -7.41
C LYS A 236 46.48 30.37 -7.43
N ARG A 237 47.45 29.84 -8.18
CA ARG A 237 47.85 28.44 -8.09
C ARG A 237 48.40 28.13 -6.70
N SER A 238 49.26 28.99 -6.16
CA SER A 238 49.78 28.83 -4.79
C SER A 238 48.67 28.94 -3.72
N GLU A 239 47.69 29.82 -3.89
CA GLU A 239 46.52 29.95 -3.01
C GLU A 239 45.61 28.72 -3.11
N ALA A 240 45.34 28.25 -4.35
CA ALA A 240 44.59 27.02 -4.60
C ALA A 240 45.32 25.78 -4.05
N ASP A 241 46.66 25.74 -4.08
CA ASP A 241 47.47 24.69 -3.44
C ASP A 241 47.33 24.76 -1.90
N THR A 242 47.35 25.96 -1.30
CA THR A 242 47.13 26.11 0.15
C THR A 242 45.70 25.78 0.56
N ASP A 243 44.70 26.21 -0.21
CA ASP A 243 43.29 25.90 0.00
C ASP A 243 43.05 24.40 -0.18
N GLN A 244 43.65 23.77 -1.19
CA GLN A 244 43.60 22.33 -1.38
C GLN A 244 44.20 21.60 -0.17
N ALA A 245 45.36 22.04 0.34
CA ALA A 245 45.96 21.46 1.54
C ALA A 245 45.07 21.63 2.78
N GLN A 246 44.48 22.81 2.98
CA GLN A 246 43.62 23.11 4.12
C GLN A 246 42.25 22.42 4.05
N ILE A 247 41.63 22.37 2.87
CA ILE A 247 40.39 21.63 2.61
C ILE A 247 40.63 20.15 2.78
N LYS A 248 41.76 19.61 2.29
CA LYS A 248 42.15 18.21 2.50
C LYS A 248 42.34 17.88 3.98
N GLN A 249 42.94 18.79 4.76
CA GLN A 249 43.04 18.64 6.22
C GLN A 249 41.66 18.68 6.89
N ASN A 250 40.79 19.61 6.51
CA ASN A 250 39.43 19.72 7.05
C ASN A 250 38.55 18.52 6.65
N ALA A 251 38.73 17.97 5.44
CA ALA A 251 38.09 16.76 4.96
C ALA A 251 38.55 15.54 5.77
N ALA A 252 39.86 15.43 6.03
CA ALA A 252 40.43 14.39 6.89
C ALA A 252 39.89 14.49 8.33
N GLN A 253 39.77 15.70 8.87
CA GLN A 253 39.17 15.92 10.19
C GLN A 253 37.68 15.53 10.21
N ALA A 254 36.90 15.95 9.21
CA ALA A 254 35.49 15.58 9.09
C ALA A 254 35.28 14.07 8.89
N LEU A 255 36.19 13.40 8.17
CA LEU A 255 36.22 11.94 8.04
C LEU A 255 36.51 11.27 9.38
N THR A 256 37.49 11.78 10.13
CA THR A 256 37.82 11.29 11.48
C THR A 256 36.62 11.47 12.44
N ASP A 257 35.92 12.60 12.37
CA ASP A 257 34.71 12.86 13.16
C ASP A 257 33.58 11.88 12.78
N LEU A 258 33.38 11.61 11.48
CA LEU A 258 32.42 10.61 10.99
C LEU A 258 32.78 9.21 11.48
N GLU A 259 34.06 8.81 11.40
CA GLU A 259 34.54 7.52 11.88
C GLU A 259 34.33 7.37 13.40
N SER A 260 34.63 8.41 14.18
CA SER A 260 34.38 8.44 15.63
C SER A 260 32.90 8.26 15.94
N ARG A 261 32.01 8.98 15.26
CA ARG A 261 30.55 8.89 15.49
C ARG A 261 29.96 7.56 15.00
N THR A 262 30.52 7.00 13.93
CA THR A 262 30.17 5.67 13.44
C THR A 262 30.63 4.58 14.41
N ALA A 263 31.80 4.75 15.05
CA ALA A 263 32.28 3.86 16.09
C ALA A 263 31.42 3.95 17.37
N ASP A 264 31.00 5.15 17.77
CA ASP A 264 30.05 5.34 18.87
C ASP A 264 28.70 4.70 18.56
N LEU A 265 28.18 4.84 17.34
CA LEU A 265 26.95 4.18 16.89
C LEU A 265 27.09 2.65 17.01
N ARG A 266 28.16 2.07 16.46
CA ARG A 266 28.44 0.63 16.56
C ARG A 266 28.57 0.13 18.00
N ARG A 267 29.17 0.94 18.88
CA ARG A 267 29.25 0.62 20.32
C ARG A 267 27.85 0.57 20.94
N VAL A 268 27.02 1.59 20.69
CA VAL A 268 25.64 1.64 21.20
C VAL A 268 24.78 0.51 20.61
N GLU A 269 24.94 0.17 19.33
CA GLU A 269 24.27 -0.98 18.71
C GLU A 269 24.66 -2.31 19.38
N SER A 270 25.96 -2.51 19.67
CA SER A 270 26.44 -3.68 20.41
C SER A 270 25.92 -3.73 21.84
N GLU A 271 25.89 -2.60 22.54
CA GLU A 271 25.31 -2.48 23.88
C GLU A 271 23.81 -2.77 23.85
N LEU A 272 23.09 -2.24 22.86
CA LEU A 272 21.66 -2.48 22.65
C LEU A 272 21.38 -3.96 22.42
N GLU A 273 22.17 -4.64 21.59
CA GLU A 273 22.00 -6.07 21.35
C GLU A 273 22.27 -6.90 22.62
N THR A 274 23.28 -6.52 23.41
CA THR A 274 23.57 -7.15 24.71
C THR A 274 22.41 -6.96 25.69
N ILE A 275 21.88 -5.74 25.78
CA ILE A 275 20.71 -5.43 26.62
C ILE A 275 19.49 -6.20 26.11
N ARG A 276 19.29 -6.32 24.80
CA ARG A 276 18.19 -7.06 24.19
C ARG A 276 18.23 -8.54 24.54
N GLN A 277 19.40 -9.18 24.45
CA GLN A 277 19.59 -10.56 24.88
C GLN A 277 19.29 -10.74 26.37
N SER A 278 19.79 -9.84 27.22
CA SER A 278 19.50 -9.88 28.66
C SER A 278 18.02 -9.66 28.97
N HIS A 279 17.34 -8.80 28.20
CA HIS A 279 15.90 -8.56 28.32
C HIS A 279 15.09 -9.80 27.93
N TYR A 280 15.44 -10.49 26.85
CA TYR A 280 14.80 -11.75 26.48
C TYR A 280 15.01 -12.83 27.55
N ALA A 281 16.24 -13.00 28.04
CA ALA A 281 16.55 -13.94 29.10
C ALA A 281 15.78 -13.64 30.40
N ALA A 282 15.66 -12.35 30.78
CA ALA A 282 14.86 -11.93 31.93
C ALA A 282 13.36 -12.19 31.71
N GLY A 283 12.85 -11.96 30.50
CA GLY A 283 11.46 -12.27 30.14
C GLY A 283 11.13 -13.76 30.27
N ASP A 284 12.03 -14.64 29.81
CA ASP A 284 11.88 -16.09 29.99
C ASP A 284 11.91 -16.50 31.47
N GLN A 285 12.79 -15.87 32.28
CA GLN A 285 12.83 -16.11 33.73
C GLN A 285 11.53 -15.66 34.42
N VAL A 286 10.95 -14.52 34.03
CA VAL A 286 9.64 -14.06 34.52
C VAL A 286 8.54 -15.06 34.16
N ASN A 287 8.51 -15.56 32.93
CA ASN A 287 7.53 -16.56 32.49
C ASN A 287 7.66 -17.87 33.27
N GLN A 288 8.89 -18.36 33.48
CA GLN A 288 9.13 -19.57 34.28
C GLN A 288 8.73 -19.37 35.75
N ALA A 289 9.05 -18.23 36.35
CA ALA A 289 8.66 -17.91 37.73
C ALA A 289 7.13 -17.79 37.88
N GLN A 290 6.46 -17.24 36.87
CA GLN A 290 5.00 -17.15 36.84
C GLN A 290 4.34 -18.53 36.70
N GLY A 291 4.91 -19.43 35.90
CA GLY A 291 4.50 -20.85 35.84
C GLY A 291 4.60 -21.54 37.20
N LYS A 292 5.73 -21.38 37.91
CA LYS A 292 5.92 -21.93 39.27
C LYS A 292 4.94 -21.35 40.30
N LEU A 293 4.55 -20.07 40.15
CA LEU A 293 3.54 -19.45 41.00
C LEU A 293 2.14 -20.03 40.75
N TYR A 294 1.81 -20.34 39.49
CA TYR A 294 0.54 -21.01 39.15
C TYR A 294 0.46 -22.42 39.73
N GLU A 295 1.54 -23.21 39.64
CA GLU A 295 1.62 -24.54 40.26
C GLU A 295 1.37 -24.47 41.76
N ALA A 296 2.07 -23.58 42.47
CA ALA A 296 1.88 -23.37 43.91
C ALA A 296 0.45 -22.89 44.25
N SER A 297 -0.14 -22.04 43.40
CA SER A 297 -1.52 -21.55 43.59
C SER A 297 -2.57 -22.65 43.35
N ALA A 298 -2.33 -23.55 42.40
CA ALA A 298 -3.20 -24.70 42.15
C ALA A 298 -3.14 -25.71 43.32
N GLU A 299 -1.96 -25.92 43.90
CA GLU A 299 -1.77 -26.78 45.08
C GLU A 299 -2.52 -26.22 46.30
N VAL A 300 -2.45 -24.90 46.53
CA VAL A 300 -3.26 -24.19 47.55
C VAL A 300 -4.76 -24.41 47.30
N GLY A 301 -5.24 -24.19 46.07
CA GLY A 301 -6.66 -24.35 45.74
C GLY A 301 -7.18 -25.78 45.93
N LYS A 302 -6.36 -26.79 45.64
CA LYS A 302 -6.69 -28.20 45.88
C LYS A 302 -6.86 -28.50 47.37
N LEU A 303 -5.92 -28.04 48.20
CA LEU A 303 -5.95 -28.24 49.65
C LEU A 303 -7.09 -27.47 50.32
N GLU A 304 -7.41 -26.27 49.86
CA GLU A 304 -8.58 -25.50 50.33
C GLU A 304 -9.91 -26.20 50.02
N ALA A 305 -10.04 -26.80 48.83
CA ALA A 305 -11.22 -27.57 48.45
C ALA A 305 -11.37 -28.85 49.30
N GLU A 306 -10.26 -29.53 49.58
CA GLU A 306 -10.22 -30.73 50.41
C GLU A 306 -10.60 -30.42 51.87
N ILE A 307 -10.07 -29.33 52.45
CA ILE A 307 -10.46 -28.85 53.78
C ILE A 307 -11.94 -28.50 53.83
N ARG A 308 -12.46 -27.79 52.82
CA ARG A 308 -13.88 -27.40 52.76
C ARG A 308 -14.79 -28.62 52.75
N PHE A 309 -14.47 -29.63 51.94
CA PHE A 309 -15.24 -30.88 51.88
C PHE A 309 -15.25 -31.62 53.23
N VAL A 310 -14.11 -31.67 53.93
CA VAL A 310 -14.03 -32.30 55.26
C VAL A 310 -14.82 -31.51 56.31
N VAL A 311 -14.78 -30.17 56.29
CA VAL A 311 -15.52 -29.31 57.23
C VAL A 311 -17.04 -29.40 56.99
N GLU A 312 -17.49 -29.34 55.73
CA GLU A 312 -18.90 -29.53 55.37
C GLU A 312 -19.38 -30.96 55.72
N GLY A 313 -18.53 -31.97 55.53
CA GLY A 313 -18.81 -33.34 55.96
C GLY A 313 -18.99 -33.45 57.49
N ARG A 314 -18.09 -32.86 58.28
CA ARG A 314 -18.16 -32.87 59.75
C ARG A 314 -19.42 -32.19 60.26
N THR A 315 -19.72 -30.99 59.77
CA THR A 315 -20.93 -30.24 60.19
C THR A 315 -22.22 -31.00 59.87
N ARG A 316 -22.28 -31.69 58.73
CA ARG A 316 -23.44 -32.53 58.36
C ARG A 316 -23.62 -33.72 59.31
N VAL A 317 -22.53 -34.42 59.63
CA VAL A 317 -22.57 -35.57 60.56
C VAL A 317 -22.87 -35.11 61.99
N GLU A 318 -22.35 -33.95 62.40
CA GLU A 318 -22.62 -33.33 63.71
C GLU A 318 -24.10 -32.96 63.90
N GLN A 319 -24.73 -32.35 62.89
CA GLN A 319 -26.17 -32.08 62.90
C GLN A 319 -27.00 -33.37 62.97
N ARG A 320 -26.58 -34.42 62.26
CA ARG A 320 -27.23 -35.74 62.31
C ARG A 320 -27.11 -36.38 63.68
N LEU A 321 -25.94 -36.30 64.33
CA LEU A 321 -25.73 -36.78 65.69
C LEU A 321 -26.61 -36.03 66.71
N ALA A 322 -26.75 -34.71 66.56
CA ALA A 322 -27.62 -33.92 67.42
C ALA A 322 -29.10 -34.34 67.27
N GLN A 323 -29.58 -34.54 66.04
CA GLN A 323 -30.94 -35.02 65.77
C GLN A 323 -31.19 -36.42 66.33
N LEU A 324 -30.25 -37.35 66.16
CA LEU A 324 -30.37 -38.71 66.70
C LEU A 324 -30.44 -38.71 68.23
N LYS A 325 -29.62 -37.90 68.91
CA LYS A 325 -29.68 -37.74 70.38
C LYS A 325 -31.03 -37.20 70.86
N GLU A 326 -31.59 -36.22 70.16
CA GLU A 326 -32.91 -35.65 70.49
C GLU A 326 -34.02 -36.69 70.29
N GLN A 327 -33.95 -37.46 69.20
CA GLN A 327 -34.90 -38.55 68.92
C GLN A 327 -34.82 -39.65 69.98
N ILE A 328 -33.62 -40.11 70.35
CA ILE A 328 -33.40 -41.08 71.44
C ILE A 328 -34.00 -40.57 72.75
N GLY A 329 -33.72 -39.31 73.12
CA GLY A 329 -34.29 -38.69 74.32
C GLY A 329 -35.81 -38.62 74.32
N SER A 330 -36.42 -38.32 73.16
CA SER A 330 -37.88 -38.27 73.01
C SER A 330 -38.55 -39.64 73.18
N TRP A 331 -37.94 -40.71 72.63
CA TRP A 331 -38.45 -42.07 72.76
C TRP A 331 -38.26 -42.63 74.17
N SER A 332 -37.12 -42.34 74.82
CA SER A 332 -36.88 -42.68 76.22
C SER A 332 -37.92 -42.03 77.15
N THR A 333 -38.18 -40.73 76.97
CA THR A 333 -39.19 -39.99 77.75
C THR A 333 -40.57 -40.60 77.56
N ARG A 334 -40.95 -40.87 76.30
CA ARG A 334 -42.23 -41.49 75.96
C ARG A 334 -42.40 -42.89 76.56
N SER A 335 -41.33 -43.66 76.67
CA SER A 335 -41.35 -44.97 77.33
C SER A 335 -41.52 -44.84 78.85
N GLN A 336 -40.90 -43.84 79.48
CA GLN A 336 -41.02 -43.58 80.91
C GLN A 336 -42.42 -43.09 81.27
N ASP A 337 -42.98 -42.15 80.50
CA ASP A 337 -44.33 -41.63 80.71
C ASP A 337 -45.38 -42.74 80.57
N ALA A 338 -45.25 -43.59 79.55
CA ALA A 338 -46.14 -44.74 79.34
C ALA A 338 -46.04 -45.78 80.49
N ALA A 339 -44.87 -45.94 81.11
CA ALA A 339 -44.69 -46.85 82.24
C ALA A 339 -45.35 -46.31 83.52
N VAL A 340 -45.28 -44.99 83.76
CA VAL A 340 -45.97 -44.33 84.89
C VAL A 340 -47.49 -44.38 84.71
N GLU A 341 -48.00 -44.13 83.49
CA GLU A 341 -49.43 -44.22 83.17
C GLU A 341 -49.96 -45.65 83.36
N LEU A 342 -49.14 -46.67 83.06
CA LEU A 342 -49.49 -48.06 83.23
C LEU A 342 -49.64 -48.48 84.71
N GLU A 343 -48.82 -47.93 85.60
CA GLU A 343 -48.91 -48.18 87.04
C GLU A 343 -50.21 -47.59 87.62
N GLN A 344 -50.60 -46.38 87.19
CA GLN A 344 -51.85 -45.72 87.60
C GLN A 344 -53.10 -46.45 87.08
N ILE A 345 -53.05 -46.99 85.85
CA ILE A 345 -54.15 -47.76 85.28
C ILE A 345 -54.35 -49.10 86.02
N ALA A 346 -53.28 -49.73 86.50
CA ALA A 346 -53.39 -50.97 87.27
C ALA A 346 -54.18 -50.79 88.58
N GLU A 347 -53.97 -49.69 89.31
CA GLU A 347 -54.72 -49.38 90.53
C GLU A 347 -56.20 -49.11 90.26
N THR A 348 -56.51 -48.35 89.20
CA THR A 348 -57.90 -48.01 88.83
C THR A 348 -58.69 -49.19 88.28
N MET A 349 -58.02 -50.16 87.63
CA MET A 349 -58.64 -51.40 87.16
C MET A 349 -59.19 -52.26 88.29
N MET A 350 -58.46 -52.40 89.41
CA MET A 350 -58.92 -53.23 90.53
C MET A 350 -60.22 -52.69 91.14
N ALA A 351 -60.36 -51.37 91.26
CA ALA A 351 -61.58 -50.74 91.77
C ALA A 351 -62.78 -50.85 90.79
N ALA A 352 -62.53 -50.73 89.49
CA ALA A 352 -63.57 -50.88 88.46
C ALA A 352 -64.11 -52.32 88.36
N GLU A 353 -63.23 -53.32 88.58
CA GLU A 353 -63.59 -54.74 88.53
C GLU A 353 -64.60 -55.11 89.63
N GLU A 354 -64.35 -54.70 90.87
CA GLU A 354 -65.25 -54.93 92.01
C GLU A 354 -66.65 -54.33 91.80
N GLN A 355 -66.71 -53.11 91.25
CA GLN A 355 -67.97 -52.41 91.01
C GLN A 355 -68.79 -53.02 89.85
N SER A 356 -68.13 -53.58 88.85
CA SER A 356 -68.79 -54.24 87.72
C SER A 356 -69.56 -55.50 88.14
N VAL A 357 -69.01 -56.29 89.08
CA VAL A 357 -69.59 -57.55 89.56
C VAL A 357 -70.91 -57.32 90.30
N ILE A 358 -70.98 -56.26 91.12
CA ILE A 358 -72.16 -55.95 91.93
C ILE A 358 -73.33 -55.48 91.06
N LEU A 359 -73.07 -54.62 90.07
CA LEU A 359 -74.10 -54.07 89.18
C LEU A 359 -74.63 -55.09 88.17
N ALA A 360 -73.77 -56.03 87.72
CA ALA A 360 -74.16 -57.11 86.81
C ALA A 360 -75.22 -58.04 87.43
N ALA A 361 -75.09 -58.39 88.72
CA ALA A 361 -76.04 -59.25 89.42
C ALA A 361 -77.45 -58.63 89.55
N GLN A 362 -77.54 -57.30 89.68
CA GLN A 362 -78.81 -56.58 89.78
C GLN A 362 -79.49 -56.39 88.40
N GLY A 363 -78.70 -56.25 87.33
CA GLY A 363 -79.20 -56.17 85.96
C GLY A 363 -79.76 -57.50 85.44
N GLU A 364 -79.12 -58.63 85.80
CA GLU A 364 -79.51 -59.97 85.36
C GLU A 364 -80.92 -60.37 85.83
N GLU A 365 -81.34 -59.93 87.02
CA GLU A 365 -82.67 -60.22 87.57
C GLU A 365 -83.81 -59.51 86.79
N GLN A 366 -83.60 -58.26 86.36
CA GLN A 366 -84.55 -57.52 85.50
C GLN A 366 -84.45 -57.93 84.02
N GLY A 367 -83.25 -58.28 83.57
CA GLY A 367 -83.01 -58.72 82.20
C GLY A 367 -83.69 -60.04 81.84
N ASN A 368 -84.02 -60.89 82.82
CA ASN A 368 -84.78 -62.12 82.55
C ASN A 368 -86.24 -61.87 82.08
N ALA A 369 -86.77 -60.64 82.21
CA ALA A 369 -88.14 -60.27 81.80
C ALA A 369 -88.23 -59.57 80.42
N LEU A 370 -87.11 -59.09 79.86
CA LEU A 370 -87.05 -58.28 78.63
C LEU A 370 -86.90 -58.98 77.28
N PRO A 371 -86.25 -60.15 77.15
CA PRO A 371 -86.04 -60.83 75.87
C PRO A 371 -87.31 -61.00 75.05
N THR A 372 -88.47 -61.19 75.70
CA THR A 372 -89.76 -61.40 75.04
C THR A 372 -90.32 -60.13 74.37
N LEU A 373 -90.08 -58.95 74.95
CA LEU A 373 -90.50 -57.65 74.39
C LEU A 373 -89.41 -57.08 73.44
N GLU A 374 -88.14 -57.37 73.73
CA GLU A 374 -86.99 -56.97 72.91
C GLU A 374 -86.97 -57.63 71.55
N ASP A 375 -87.31 -58.91 71.49
CA ASP A 375 -87.34 -59.64 70.22
C ASP A 375 -88.39 -59.07 69.25
N ALA A 376 -89.50 -58.53 69.78
CA ALA A 376 -90.57 -57.93 68.99
C ALA A 376 -90.18 -56.57 68.39
N LEU A 377 -89.53 -55.68 69.18
CA LEU A 377 -89.06 -54.39 68.65
C LEU A 377 -87.80 -54.51 67.81
N ARG A 378 -86.84 -55.35 68.22
CA ARG A 378 -85.57 -55.52 67.53
C ARG A 378 -85.79 -55.99 66.09
N LYS A 379 -86.76 -56.86 65.84
CA LYS A 379 -87.14 -57.27 64.47
C LYS A 379 -87.66 -56.11 63.61
N ALA A 380 -88.42 -55.19 64.20
CA ALA A 380 -88.95 -54.02 63.48
C ALA A 380 -87.88 -52.91 63.27
N GLN A 381 -87.14 -52.51 64.32
CA GLN A 381 -86.13 -51.45 64.28
C GLN A 381 -84.92 -51.79 63.41
N THR A 382 -84.47 -53.04 63.45
CA THR A 382 -83.33 -53.48 62.65
C THR A 382 -83.64 -53.31 61.16
N SER A 383 -84.84 -53.73 60.74
CA SER A 383 -85.27 -53.61 59.34
C SER A 383 -85.37 -52.15 58.85
N ALA A 384 -85.85 -51.21 59.68
CA ALA A 384 -86.00 -49.80 59.29
C ALA A 384 -84.67 -49.01 59.32
N ASN A 385 -83.85 -49.19 60.37
CA ASN A 385 -82.57 -48.48 60.51
C ASN A 385 -81.50 -48.96 59.52
N GLU A 386 -81.50 -50.25 59.15
CA GLU A 386 -80.64 -50.76 58.07
C GLU A 386 -80.95 -50.02 56.75
N GLN A 387 -82.23 -49.82 56.46
CA GLN A 387 -82.66 -49.14 55.25
C GLN A 387 -82.37 -47.63 55.27
N ARG A 388 -82.50 -46.97 56.43
CA ARG A 388 -82.23 -45.52 56.60
C ARG A 388 -80.77 -45.17 56.40
N ASN A 389 -79.88 -45.97 56.98
CA ASN A 389 -78.44 -45.79 56.84
C ASN A 389 -77.99 -46.03 55.39
N SER A 390 -78.63 -46.97 54.68
CA SER A 390 -78.40 -47.19 53.24
C SER A 390 -78.74 -45.96 52.40
N VAL A 391 -79.87 -45.28 52.66
CA VAL A 391 -80.28 -44.06 51.93
C VAL A 391 -79.29 -42.91 52.16
N GLY A 392 -78.89 -42.68 53.40
CA GLY A 392 -77.94 -41.60 53.75
C GLY A 392 -76.54 -41.81 53.16
N GLN A 393 -76.07 -43.06 53.12
CA GLN A 393 -74.77 -43.41 52.51
C GLN A 393 -74.76 -43.15 50.99
N VAL A 394 -75.84 -43.48 50.28
CA VAL A 394 -75.94 -43.25 48.83
C VAL A 394 -75.98 -41.74 48.50
N GLN A 395 -76.72 -40.93 49.28
CA GLN A 395 -76.77 -39.47 49.07
C GLN A 395 -75.41 -38.79 49.28
N GLN A 396 -74.66 -39.18 50.31
CA GLN A 396 -73.33 -38.63 50.58
C GLN A 396 -72.34 -38.98 49.46
N GLN A 397 -72.43 -40.20 48.90
CA GLN A 397 -71.59 -40.64 47.78
C GLN A 397 -71.88 -39.84 46.50
N ILE A 398 -73.15 -39.54 46.20
CA ILE A 398 -73.54 -38.71 45.05
C ILE A 398 -72.96 -37.28 45.18
N GLN A 399 -73.01 -36.68 46.38
CA GLN A 399 -72.51 -35.32 46.59
C GLN A 399 -70.99 -35.19 46.43
N VAL A 400 -70.22 -36.19 46.89
CA VAL A 400 -68.76 -36.25 46.70
C VAL A 400 -68.42 -36.39 45.21
N LEU A 401 -69.14 -37.26 44.50
CA LEU A 401 -68.91 -37.51 43.07
C LEU A 401 -69.21 -36.26 42.21
N ALA A 402 -70.24 -35.49 42.55
CA ALA A 402 -70.57 -34.24 41.88
C ALA A 402 -69.50 -33.14 42.10
N SER A 403 -68.85 -33.09 43.26
CA SER A 403 -67.70 -32.19 43.47
C SER A 403 -66.47 -32.62 42.68
N ASP A 404 -66.23 -33.93 42.58
CA ASP A 404 -65.10 -34.47 41.81
C ASP A 404 -65.25 -34.19 40.31
N GLN A 405 -66.46 -34.32 39.75
CA GLN A 405 -66.73 -33.97 38.35
C GLN A 405 -66.43 -32.50 38.03
N ARG A 406 -66.83 -31.56 38.89
CA ARG A 406 -66.53 -30.12 38.69
C ARG A 406 -65.03 -29.83 38.72
N ASN A 407 -64.29 -30.49 39.61
CA ASN A 407 -62.84 -30.34 39.69
C ASN A 407 -62.15 -30.88 38.42
N ILE A 408 -62.62 -32.01 37.87
CA ILE A 408 -62.10 -32.59 36.63
C ILE A 408 -62.32 -31.64 35.43
N GLU A 409 -63.50 -31.03 35.32
CA GLU A 409 -63.80 -30.05 34.26
C GLU A 409 -62.90 -28.82 34.31
N GLU A 410 -62.67 -28.27 35.51
CA GLU A 410 -61.81 -27.09 35.68
C GLU A 410 -60.34 -27.41 35.34
N GLN A 411 -59.84 -28.57 35.76
CA GLN A 411 -58.48 -29.04 35.42
C GLN A 411 -58.32 -29.26 33.91
N SER A 412 -59.30 -29.88 33.25
CA SER A 412 -59.28 -30.10 31.79
C SER A 412 -59.24 -28.77 31.02
N ARG A 413 -59.98 -27.75 31.47
CA ARG A 413 -59.98 -26.42 30.83
C ARG A 413 -58.61 -25.73 30.92
N GLN A 414 -57.94 -25.82 32.07
CA GLN A 414 -56.61 -25.23 32.27
C GLN A 414 -55.54 -25.91 31.40
N LEU A 415 -55.56 -27.24 31.31
CA LEU A 415 -54.62 -28.00 30.48
C LEU A 415 -54.81 -27.76 28.98
N ASN A 416 -56.06 -27.62 28.52
CA ASN A 416 -56.34 -27.26 27.12
C ASN A 416 -55.79 -25.88 26.73
N GLN A 417 -55.90 -24.88 27.60
CA GLN A 417 -55.28 -23.56 27.37
C GLN A 417 -53.75 -23.63 27.33
N ARG A 418 -53.14 -24.47 28.16
CA ARG A 418 -51.68 -24.71 28.16
C ARG A 418 -51.23 -25.38 26.86
N ARG A 419 -51.96 -26.38 26.39
CA ARG A 419 -51.73 -27.08 25.12
C ARG A 419 -51.75 -26.14 23.92
N GLU A 420 -52.73 -25.24 23.85
CA GLU A 420 -52.86 -24.27 22.76
C GLU A 420 -51.65 -23.31 22.71
N ARG A 421 -51.20 -22.80 23.87
CA ARG A 421 -50.00 -21.95 23.97
C ARG A 421 -48.73 -22.66 23.52
N LEU A 422 -48.52 -23.89 23.98
CA LEU A 422 -47.35 -24.67 23.58
C LEU A 422 -47.35 -24.99 22.08
N SER A 423 -48.52 -25.22 21.49
CA SER A 423 -48.65 -25.42 20.04
C SER A 423 -48.34 -24.14 19.25
N THR A 424 -48.75 -22.96 19.74
CA THR A 424 -48.39 -21.69 19.09
C THR A 424 -46.90 -21.40 19.18
N ASP A 425 -46.28 -21.68 20.33
CA ASP A 425 -44.84 -21.50 20.54
C ASP A 425 -44.02 -22.43 19.63
N ARG A 426 -44.48 -23.68 19.44
CA ARG A 426 -43.87 -24.62 18.48
C ARG A 426 -43.89 -24.09 17.05
N ASN A 427 -45.00 -23.50 16.62
CA ASN A 427 -45.17 -23.00 15.26
C ASN A 427 -44.43 -21.67 15.03
N ALA A 428 -44.11 -20.92 16.09
CA ALA A 428 -43.37 -19.66 16.02
C ALA A 428 -41.85 -19.84 15.99
N LEU A 429 -41.33 -21.04 16.29
CA LEU A 429 -39.90 -21.36 16.19
C LEU A 429 -39.46 -21.42 14.72
N ALA A 430 -38.75 -20.38 14.27
CA ALA A 430 -38.13 -20.34 12.95
C ALA A 430 -36.80 -21.11 12.96
N ALA A 431 -36.81 -22.36 12.51
CA ALA A 431 -35.59 -23.14 12.36
C ALA A 431 -34.72 -22.60 11.22
N PRO A 432 -33.39 -22.45 11.43
CA PRO A 432 -32.47 -22.19 10.34
C PRO A 432 -32.44 -23.38 9.38
N ASP A 433 -32.31 -23.08 8.08
CA ASP A 433 -32.29 -24.09 7.00
C ASP A 433 -31.06 -25.01 7.14
N GLU A 434 -31.27 -26.32 7.20
CA GLU A 434 -30.18 -27.31 7.39
C GLU A 434 -29.16 -27.25 6.25
N GLU A 435 -29.60 -26.92 5.02
CA GLU A 435 -28.71 -26.74 3.87
C GLU A 435 -27.75 -25.54 4.07
N ARG A 436 -28.20 -24.50 4.77
CA ARG A 436 -27.34 -23.35 5.11
C ARG A 436 -26.28 -23.70 6.15
N VAL A 437 -26.62 -24.51 7.14
CA VAL A 437 -25.66 -24.98 8.14
C VAL A 437 -24.58 -25.85 7.49
N LEU A 438 -24.99 -26.80 6.66
CA LEU A 438 -24.08 -27.71 5.95
C LEU A 438 -23.18 -26.98 4.95
N SER A 439 -23.72 -26.02 4.19
CA SER A 439 -22.93 -25.22 3.25
C SER A 439 -21.93 -24.31 3.95
N ALA A 440 -22.27 -23.71 5.10
CA ALA A 440 -21.35 -22.93 5.91
C ALA A 440 -20.21 -23.80 6.48
N GLN A 441 -20.52 -25.02 6.94
CA GLN A 441 -19.52 -25.97 7.41
C GLN A 441 -18.59 -26.44 6.28
N ALA A 442 -19.12 -26.75 5.10
CA ALA A 442 -18.31 -27.12 3.94
C ALA A 442 -17.39 -25.98 3.48
N ALA A 443 -17.89 -24.73 3.48
CA ALA A 443 -17.10 -23.56 3.16
C ALA A 443 -15.98 -23.31 4.19
N LEU A 444 -16.24 -23.57 5.48
CA LEU A 444 -15.24 -23.50 6.54
C LEU A 444 -14.11 -24.50 6.31
N VAL A 445 -14.42 -25.78 6.03
CA VAL A 445 -13.40 -26.81 5.79
C VAL A 445 -12.51 -26.43 4.60
N SER A 446 -13.10 -26.00 3.49
CA SER A 446 -12.33 -25.55 2.32
C SER A 446 -11.44 -24.34 2.62
N ALA A 447 -11.90 -23.41 3.47
CA ALA A 447 -11.11 -22.25 3.88
C ALA A 447 -9.97 -22.62 4.86
N GLN A 448 -10.18 -23.61 5.73
CA GLN A 448 -9.16 -24.15 6.63
C GLN A 448 -8.05 -24.85 5.83
N GLU A 449 -8.40 -25.71 4.87
CA GLU A 449 -7.42 -26.36 3.99
C GLU A 449 -6.59 -25.33 3.21
N ALA A 450 -7.23 -24.27 2.70
CA ALA A 450 -6.54 -23.18 2.02
C ALA A 450 -5.59 -22.41 2.95
N ALA A 451 -5.99 -22.17 4.20
CA ALA A 451 -5.14 -21.53 5.20
C ALA A 451 -3.94 -22.41 5.59
N GLU A 452 -4.15 -23.70 5.79
CA GLU A 452 -3.08 -24.67 6.09
C GLU A 452 -2.04 -24.75 4.95
N MET A 453 -2.50 -24.80 3.69
CA MET A 453 -1.61 -24.78 2.52
C MET A 453 -0.80 -23.48 2.45
N ALA A 454 -1.43 -22.32 2.66
CA ALA A 454 -0.76 -21.03 2.64
C ALA A 454 0.26 -20.89 3.81
N GLU A 455 -0.07 -21.43 4.99
CA GLU A 455 0.84 -21.48 6.14
C GLU A 455 2.04 -22.39 5.91
N ALA A 456 1.86 -23.54 5.24
CA ALA A 456 2.97 -24.44 4.90
C ALA A 456 3.97 -23.77 3.94
N VAL A 457 3.48 -23.11 2.90
CA VAL A 457 4.33 -22.34 1.94
C VAL A 457 5.03 -21.18 2.64
N LEU A 458 4.32 -20.50 3.55
CA LEU A 458 4.90 -19.43 4.35
C LEU A 458 6.03 -19.94 5.25
N ALA A 459 5.85 -21.07 5.93
CA ALA A 459 6.87 -21.67 6.79
C ALA A 459 8.12 -22.07 5.99
N GLU A 460 7.95 -22.74 4.85
CA GLU A 460 9.05 -23.11 3.96
C GLU A 460 9.85 -21.88 3.49
N LEU A 461 9.17 -20.79 3.13
CA LEU A 461 9.83 -19.54 2.72
C LEU A 461 10.46 -18.78 3.89
N GLN A 462 9.92 -18.88 5.10
CA GLN A 462 10.51 -18.30 6.30
C GLN A 462 11.83 -18.95 6.69
N ASP A 463 11.97 -20.25 6.44
CA ASP A 463 13.19 -21.00 6.71
C ASP A 463 14.23 -20.85 5.59
N SER A 464 13.80 -20.86 4.32
CA SER A 464 14.72 -20.82 3.16
C SER A 464 15.30 -19.43 2.85
N VAL A 465 14.58 -18.34 3.14
CA VAL A 465 15.07 -16.97 2.86
C VAL A 465 16.32 -16.61 3.69
N PRO A 466 16.39 -16.90 5.01
CA PRO A 466 17.62 -16.75 5.79
C PRO A 466 18.81 -17.53 5.22
N GLU A 467 18.61 -18.79 4.83
CA GLU A 467 19.67 -19.61 4.22
C GLU A 467 20.21 -18.99 2.93
N LEU A 468 19.32 -18.43 2.09
CA LEU A 468 19.70 -17.75 0.86
C LEU A 468 20.40 -16.40 1.13
N ASP A 469 20.05 -15.66 2.17
CA ASP A 469 20.80 -14.44 2.56
C ASP A 469 22.19 -14.80 3.07
N ASP A 470 22.34 -15.88 3.83
CA ASP A 470 23.66 -16.36 4.28
C ASP A 470 24.54 -16.79 3.11
N GLN A 471 23.97 -17.50 2.12
CA GLN A 471 24.68 -17.83 0.87
C GLN A 471 25.07 -16.58 0.08
N ARG A 472 24.19 -15.57 0.01
CA ARG A 472 24.48 -14.27 -0.63
C ARG A 472 25.61 -13.54 0.11
N ARG A 473 25.61 -13.52 1.44
CA ARG A 473 26.68 -12.90 2.24
C ARG A 473 28.01 -13.62 2.06
N ALA A 474 28.01 -14.95 2.06
CA ALA A 474 29.22 -15.75 1.84
C ALA A 474 29.82 -15.51 0.44
N THR A 475 28.98 -15.49 -0.60
CA THR A 475 29.43 -15.21 -1.97
C THR A 475 29.90 -13.76 -2.14
N GLN A 476 29.27 -12.79 -1.48
CA GLN A 476 29.74 -11.39 -1.46
C GLN A 476 31.13 -11.25 -0.81
N GLN A 477 31.37 -11.96 0.30
CA GLN A 477 32.69 -11.98 0.94
C GLN A 477 33.75 -12.59 0.02
N ALA A 478 33.41 -13.66 -0.71
CA ALA A 478 34.30 -14.27 -1.69
C ALA A 478 34.65 -13.27 -2.82
N VAL A 479 33.67 -12.54 -3.37
CA VAL A 479 33.92 -11.50 -4.38
C VAL A 479 34.87 -10.43 -3.86
N ASN A 480 34.66 -9.96 -2.63
CA ASN A 480 35.51 -8.93 -2.02
C ASN A 480 36.96 -9.43 -1.85
N ALA A 481 37.13 -10.67 -1.38
CA ALA A 481 38.45 -11.28 -1.21
C ALA A 481 39.19 -11.45 -2.55
N GLU A 482 38.53 -11.99 -3.57
CA GLU A 482 39.16 -12.21 -4.88
C GLU A 482 39.44 -10.89 -5.63
N SER A 483 38.57 -9.87 -5.48
CA SER A 483 38.79 -8.53 -6.04
C SER A 483 39.94 -7.80 -5.35
N SER A 484 40.13 -7.97 -4.04
CA SER A 484 41.29 -7.41 -3.32
C SER A 484 42.59 -8.00 -3.85
N ARG A 485 42.66 -9.34 -3.98
CA ARG A 485 43.85 -10.02 -4.52
C ARG A 485 44.15 -9.59 -5.95
N GLN A 486 43.13 -9.37 -6.77
CA GLN A 486 43.31 -8.84 -8.13
C GLN A 486 43.93 -7.43 -8.11
N SER A 487 43.44 -6.55 -7.22
CA SER A 487 43.97 -5.20 -7.05
C SER A 487 45.43 -5.21 -6.58
N ASP A 488 45.77 -6.08 -5.62
CA ASP A 488 47.13 -6.22 -5.09
C ASP A 488 48.12 -6.71 -6.18
N LEU A 489 47.72 -7.70 -6.97
CA LEU A 489 48.52 -8.19 -8.10
C LEU A 489 48.70 -7.13 -9.19
N SER A 490 47.64 -6.37 -9.52
CA SER A 490 47.72 -5.28 -10.49
C SER A 490 48.67 -4.19 -10.03
N ALA A 491 48.53 -3.73 -8.78
CA ALA A 491 49.38 -2.68 -8.21
C ALA A 491 50.87 -3.09 -8.19
N ARG A 492 51.16 -4.35 -7.85
CA ARG A 492 52.54 -4.88 -7.87
C ARG A 492 53.10 -4.96 -9.28
N LEU A 493 52.30 -5.40 -10.26
CA LEU A 493 52.67 -5.47 -11.66
C LEU A 493 52.97 -4.08 -12.23
N ASP A 494 52.10 -3.10 -11.96
CA ASP A 494 52.23 -1.73 -12.43
C ASP A 494 53.45 -1.04 -11.82
N ALA A 495 53.72 -1.26 -10.52
CA ALA A 495 54.91 -0.75 -9.86
C ALA A 495 56.22 -1.30 -10.49
N LEU A 496 56.27 -2.60 -10.80
CA LEU A 496 57.43 -3.22 -11.45
C LEU A 496 57.60 -2.78 -12.90
N LYS A 497 56.50 -2.65 -13.67
CA LYS A 497 56.52 -2.13 -15.05
C LYS A 497 57.01 -0.68 -15.08
N ALA A 498 56.52 0.18 -14.18
CA ALA A 498 56.95 1.57 -14.07
C ALA A 498 58.44 1.68 -13.70
N LEU A 499 58.94 0.81 -12.83
CA LEU A 499 60.36 0.75 -12.47
C LEU A 499 61.23 0.30 -13.65
N GLN A 500 60.76 -0.66 -14.47
CA GLN A 500 61.49 -1.14 -15.65
C GLN A 500 61.50 -0.12 -16.79
N GLU A 501 60.40 0.61 -17.01
CA GLU A 501 60.32 1.71 -17.99
C GLU A 501 61.26 2.87 -17.65
N LYS A 502 61.36 3.26 -16.36
CA LYS A 502 62.31 4.28 -15.91
C LYS A 502 63.77 3.91 -16.23
N VAL A 503 64.14 2.64 -16.04
CA VAL A 503 65.49 2.14 -16.37
C VAL A 503 65.75 2.10 -17.88
N LYS A 504 64.73 1.85 -18.72
CA LYS A 504 64.86 1.90 -20.18
C LYS A 504 65.02 3.32 -20.74
N THR A 505 64.40 4.31 -20.09
CA THR A 505 64.29 5.68 -20.62
C THR A 505 65.40 6.63 -20.16
N ASP A 506 66.17 6.30 -19.12
CA ASP A 506 67.22 7.18 -18.55
C ASP A 506 68.59 7.12 -19.27
N GLY A 507 68.61 6.99 -20.60
CA GLY A 507 69.84 6.92 -21.38
C GLY A 507 70.05 8.11 -22.31
N LYS A 508 71.23 8.75 -22.25
CA LYS A 508 71.81 9.58 -23.34
C LYS A 508 71.86 8.86 -24.72
N LEU A 509 71.51 7.57 -24.76
CA LEU A 509 71.52 6.65 -25.89
C LEU A 509 70.30 6.76 -26.81
N ALA A 510 69.10 7.08 -26.31
CA ALA A 510 67.88 7.10 -27.12
C ALA A 510 67.93 8.12 -28.29
N PRO A 511 68.42 9.37 -28.10
CA PRO A 511 68.58 10.32 -29.21
C PRO A 511 69.62 9.86 -30.24
N TRP A 512 70.66 9.14 -29.81
CA TRP A 512 71.71 8.62 -30.70
C TRP A 512 71.19 7.43 -31.53
N LEU A 513 70.38 6.53 -30.94
CA LEU A 513 69.73 5.43 -31.65
C LEU A 513 68.72 5.94 -32.70
N ALA A 514 67.93 6.97 -32.36
CA ALA A 514 67.01 7.61 -33.30
C ALA A 514 67.74 8.27 -34.48
N LYS A 515 68.85 8.99 -34.21
CA LYS A 515 69.70 9.64 -35.24
C LYS A 515 70.26 8.66 -36.28
N HIS A 516 70.57 7.43 -35.87
CA HIS A 516 71.12 6.39 -36.75
C HIS A 516 70.07 5.37 -37.24
N GLY A 517 68.77 5.58 -36.95
CA GLY A 517 67.68 4.73 -37.42
C GLY A 517 67.61 3.34 -36.75
N LEU A 518 68.17 3.20 -35.56
CA LEU A 518 68.31 1.93 -34.81
C LEU A 518 67.32 1.79 -33.64
N GLU A 519 66.35 2.70 -33.53
CA GLU A 519 65.40 2.80 -32.41
C GLU A 519 64.48 1.58 -32.25
N SER A 520 64.22 0.85 -33.34
CA SER A 520 63.33 -0.33 -33.33
C SER A 520 64.01 -1.63 -32.91
N LEU A 521 65.33 -1.64 -32.71
CA LEU A 521 66.08 -2.83 -32.33
C LEU A 521 66.01 -3.06 -30.82
N GLN A 522 65.66 -4.27 -30.41
CA GLN A 522 65.61 -4.66 -29.00
C GLN A 522 66.94 -5.27 -28.55
N GLY A 523 67.34 -4.97 -27.31
CA GLY A 523 68.51 -5.56 -26.68
C GLY A 523 68.35 -7.08 -26.48
N LEU A 524 69.46 -7.80 -26.55
CA LEU A 524 69.52 -9.26 -26.44
C LEU A 524 68.81 -9.83 -25.19
N TRP A 525 68.82 -9.10 -24.07
CA TRP A 525 68.14 -9.50 -22.82
C TRP A 525 66.63 -9.79 -22.97
N SER A 526 65.94 -9.22 -23.96
CA SER A 526 64.50 -9.51 -24.18
C SER A 526 64.24 -10.88 -24.81
N ARG A 527 65.28 -11.54 -25.33
CA ARG A 527 65.19 -12.82 -26.05
C ARG A 527 65.80 -14.00 -25.29
N ILE A 528 66.46 -13.75 -24.16
CA ILE A 528 67.13 -14.77 -23.36
C ILE A 528 66.30 -15.07 -22.11
N HIS A 529 66.06 -16.36 -21.84
CA HIS A 529 65.43 -16.83 -20.60
C HIS A 529 66.45 -17.64 -19.80
N VAL A 530 66.53 -17.37 -18.50
CA VAL A 530 67.51 -17.98 -17.58
C VAL A 530 66.77 -18.84 -16.56
N GLU A 531 67.44 -19.88 -16.07
CA GLU A 531 66.97 -20.61 -14.89
C GLU A 531 67.12 -19.78 -13.61
N ALA A 532 66.12 -19.85 -12.73
CA ALA A 532 66.02 -18.97 -11.57
C ALA A 532 67.24 -19.10 -10.63
N GLY A 533 67.81 -17.96 -10.24
CA GLY A 533 68.98 -17.87 -9.36
C GLY A 533 70.33 -17.72 -10.07
N TRP A 534 70.38 -17.85 -11.40
CA TRP A 534 71.60 -17.66 -12.21
C TRP A 534 71.63 -16.34 -12.99
N GLU A 535 70.65 -15.46 -12.80
CA GLU A 535 70.50 -14.19 -13.52
C GLU A 535 71.71 -13.28 -13.28
N ASN A 536 72.16 -13.16 -12.02
CA ASN A 536 73.32 -12.34 -11.67
C ASN A 536 74.64 -12.90 -12.22
N ALA A 537 74.77 -14.23 -12.29
CA ALA A 537 75.92 -14.90 -12.91
C ALA A 537 76.01 -14.60 -14.40
N LEU A 538 74.85 -14.60 -15.07
CA LEU A 538 74.78 -14.27 -16.49
C LEU A 538 74.98 -12.77 -16.77
N GLU A 539 74.38 -11.90 -15.96
CA GLU A 539 74.60 -10.45 -16.03
C GLU A 539 76.09 -10.10 -15.86
N ALA A 540 76.76 -10.74 -14.89
CA ALA A 540 78.19 -10.55 -14.64
C ALA A 540 79.09 -11.04 -15.79
N ALA A 541 78.68 -12.12 -16.48
CA ALA A 541 79.42 -12.72 -17.59
C ALA A 541 79.23 -11.96 -18.92
N LEU A 542 78.00 -11.55 -19.25
CA LEU A 542 77.68 -10.89 -20.51
C LEU A 542 77.93 -9.37 -20.47
N ARG A 543 77.79 -8.72 -19.31
CA ARG A 543 78.03 -7.26 -19.14
C ARG A 543 77.35 -6.43 -20.22
N GLU A 544 78.08 -5.56 -20.93
CA GLU A 544 77.55 -4.72 -22.01
C GLU A 544 76.95 -5.50 -23.18
N ARG A 545 77.27 -6.80 -23.32
CA ARG A 545 76.69 -7.68 -24.35
C ARG A 545 75.24 -8.05 -24.06
N LEU A 546 74.76 -7.86 -22.84
CA LEU A 546 73.37 -8.11 -22.44
C LEU A 546 72.40 -7.14 -23.14
N GLY A 547 72.85 -5.90 -23.36
CA GLY A 547 72.14 -4.87 -24.12
C GLY A 547 72.46 -4.89 -25.62
N ALA A 548 73.12 -5.93 -26.15
CA ALA A 548 73.58 -5.91 -27.53
C ALA A 548 72.42 -5.89 -28.54
N LEU A 549 72.58 -5.12 -29.62
CA LEU A 549 71.59 -5.00 -30.69
C LEU A 549 71.97 -5.87 -31.90
N GLU A 550 70.99 -6.54 -32.47
CA GLU A 550 71.18 -7.39 -33.65
C GLU A 550 71.28 -6.55 -34.93
N VAL A 551 72.34 -6.76 -35.72
CA VAL A 551 72.56 -6.12 -37.01
C VAL A 551 72.69 -7.15 -38.14
N SER A 552 72.20 -6.79 -39.32
CA SER A 552 72.22 -7.68 -40.49
C SER A 552 73.63 -7.95 -41.03
N ARG A 553 74.58 -7.01 -40.84
CA ARG A 553 76.02 -7.16 -41.14
C ARG A 553 76.84 -6.31 -40.18
N LEU A 554 77.91 -6.87 -39.61
CA LEU A 554 78.83 -6.14 -38.72
C LEU A 554 79.56 -4.98 -39.42
N GLU A 555 79.70 -5.03 -40.75
CA GLU A 555 80.33 -3.97 -41.55
C GLU A 555 79.61 -2.61 -41.42
N MET A 556 78.30 -2.61 -41.15
CA MET A 556 77.50 -1.39 -40.94
C MET A 556 77.98 -0.59 -39.73
N VAL A 557 78.59 -1.26 -38.75
CA VAL A 557 79.09 -0.62 -37.52
C VAL A 557 80.32 0.25 -37.79
N ARG A 558 81.04 0.06 -38.91
CA ARG A 558 82.19 0.91 -39.28
C ARG A 558 81.80 2.38 -39.47
N ALA A 559 80.57 2.65 -39.90
CA ALA A 559 80.06 4.01 -40.09
C ALA A 559 79.95 4.79 -38.76
N PHE A 560 79.82 4.11 -37.63
CA PHE A 560 79.69 4.71 -36.30
C PHE A 560 81.04 5.03 -35.64
N GLY A 561 82.17 4.68 -36.27
CA GLY A 561 83.51 4.94 -35.70
C GLY A 561 83.84 6.42 -35.51
N ASN A 562 83.20 7.31 -36.28
CA ASN A 562 83.36 8.77 -36.19
C ASN A 562 82.35 9.46 -35.26
N ASP A 563 81.30 8.75 -34.83
CA ASP A 563 80.21 9.27 -33.97
C ASP A 563 79.83 8.20 -32.95
N ALA A 564 80.71 7.97 -31.97
CA ALA A 564 80.61 6.86 -31.02
C ALA A 564 79.39 7.01 -30.06
N PRO A 565 78.77 5.89 -29.63
CA PRO A 565 77.63 5.95 -28.72
C PRO A 565 78.01 6.52 -27.35
N PRO A 566 77.11 7.31 -26.71
CA PRO A 566 77.38 7.98 -25.45
C PRO A 566 77.36 7.07 -24.22
N ALA A 567 77.08 5.77 -24.37
CA ALA A 567 77.28 4.76 -23.33
C ALA A 567 77.71 3.40 -23.93
N LYS A 568 78.00 2.42 -23.05
CA LYS A 568 78.43 1.08 -23.42
C LYS A 568 77.33 0.37 -24.23
N LEU A 569 77.59 0.11 -25.50
CA LEU A 569 76.67 -0.58 -26.43
C LEU A 569 77.47 -1.59 -27.25
N ALA A 570 76.89 -2.79 -27.42
CA ALA A 570 77.44 -3.83 -28.28
C ALA A 570 76.50 -4.10 -29.46
N PHE A 571 77.06 -4.54 -30.58
CA PHE A 571 76.31 -5.00 -31.75
C PHE A 571 76.71 -6.44 -32.06
N TYR A 572 75.76 -7.25 -32.49
CA TYR A 572 76.03 -8.64 -32.89
C TYR A 572 75.34 -8.99 -34.21
N HIS A 573 75.90 -9.97 -34.90
CA HIS A 573 75.28 -10.61 -36.05
C HIS A 573 75.06 -12.07 -35.71
N SER A 574 73.87 -12.61 -36.00
CA SER A 574 73.56 -14.01 -35.71
C SER A 574 74.43 -14.93 -36.58
N PRO A 575 75.29 -15.78 -35.98
CA PRO A 575 76.15 -16.67 -36.76
C PRO A 575 75.33 -17.76 -37.46
N ALA A 576 75.74 -18.13 -38.69
CA ALA A 576 75.20 -19.31 -39.35
C ALA A 576 75.58 -20.55 -38.53
N ALA A 577 74.57 -21.34 -38.13
CA ALA A 577 74.69 -22.41 -37.14
C ALA A 577 75.88 -23.36 -37.40
N ALA A 578 77.00 -23.10 -36.71
CA ALA A 578 78.17 -23.97 -36.71
C ALA A 578 79.08 -23.65 -35.50
N ALA A 579 78.87 -24.35 -34.39
CA ALA A 579 79.92 -24.83 -33.48
C ALA A 579 79.29 -25.72 -32.40
N SER A 580 79.76 -26.96 -32.30
CA SER A 580 79.49 -27.84 -31.16
C SER A 580 80.21 -27.28 -29.93
N ALA A 581 79.48 -27.08 -28.82
CA ALA A 581 80.07 -26.74 -27.53
C ALA A 581 81.20 -27.72 -27.18
N ALA A 582 82.40 -27.20 -26.94
CA ALA A 582 83.50 -28.02 -26.46
C ALA A 582 83.16 -28.50 -25.04
N LYS A 583 83.11 -29.83 -24.82
CA LYS A 583 82.97 -30.39 -23.46
C LYS A 583 84.18 -29.95 -22.65
N SER A 584 83.94 -29.24 -21.54
CA SER A 584 85.03 -28.83 -20.63
C SER A 584 85.76 -30.09 -20.13
N ALA A 585 87.09 -30.03 -20.07
CA ALA A 585 87.92 -31.09 -19.52
C ALA A 585 87.85 -31.17 -17.98
N SER A 586 87.22 -30.19 -17.34
CA SER A 586 87.22 -29.95 -15.89
C SER A 586 85.97 -30.48 -15.14
N GLY A 587 85.02 -31.10 -15.83
CA GLY A 587 83.82 -31.72 -15.21
C GLY A 587 82.82 -30.72 -14.59
N LEU A 588 83.02 -29.42 -14.83
CA LEU A 588 82.13 -28.34 -14.40
C LEU A 588 81.14 -27.99 -15.50
N LYS A 589 79.90 -27.65 -15.11
CA LYS A 589 78.85 -27.26 -16.07
C LYS A 589 79.14 -25.87 -16.67
N PRO A 590 79.11 -25.71 -18.00
CA PRO A 590 79.16 -24.40 -18.65
C PRO A 590 78.01 -23.48 -18.22
N LEU A 591 78.24 -22.18 -18.17
CA LEU A 591 77.20 -21.18 -17.84
C LEU A 591 76.09 -21.13 -18.89
N ALA A 592 76.41 -21.43 -20.16
CA ALA A 592 75.44 -21.46 -21.26
C ALA A 592 74.34 -22.53 -21.09
N ASP A 593 74.58 -23.59 -20.32
CA ASP A 593 73.61 -24.67 -20.10
C ASP A 593 72.43 -24.24 -19.20
N TRP A 594 72.58 -23.12 -18.48
CA TRP A 594 71.52 -22.54 -17.64
C TRP A 594 70.58 -21.60 -18.42
N LEU A 595 70.79 -21.46 -19.74
CA LEU A 595 69.97 -20.66 -20.65
C LEU A 595 68.93 -21.54 -21.36
N LYS A 596 67.68 -21.07 -21.39
CA LYS A 596 66.61 -21.66 -22.17
C LYS A 596 66.46 -20.89 -23.49
N LEU A 597 67.22 -21.32 -24.50
CA LEU A 597 67.24 -20.69 -25.83
C LEU A 597 66.54 -21.59 -26.85
N ASN A 598 65.58 -21.02 -27.58
CA ASN A 598 64.81 -21.74 -28.61
C ASN A 598 65.34 -21.50 -30.05
N ASP A 599 66.33 -20.61 -30.21
CA ASP A 599 66.91 -20.21 -31.50
C ASP A 599 68.35 -20.75 -31.64
N ALA A 600 68.59 -21.49 -32.73
CA ALA A 600 69.89 -22.11 -33.01
C ALA A 600 71.01 -21.08 -33.25
N GLY A 601 70.70 -19.91 -33.82
CA GLY A 601 71.68 -18.84 -34.02
C GLY A 601 72.10 -18.18 -32.71
N GLN A 602 71.14 -17.98 -31.79
CA GLN A 602 71.39 -17.45 -30.45
C GLN A 602 72.14 -18.45 -29.58
N SER A 603 71.81 -19.74 -29.67
CA SER A 603 72.55 -20.79 -28.99
C SER A 603 74.02 -20.82 -29.42
N ALA A 604 74.29 -20.73 -30.73
CA ALA A 604 75.66 -20.63 -31.24
C ALA A 604 76.39 -19.37 -30.76
N LEU A 605 75.71 -18.22 -30.73
CA LEU A 605 76.27 -16.96 -30.21
C LEU A 605 76.59 -17.05 -28.71
N MET A 606 75.72 -17.64 -27.90
CA MET A 606 75.93 -17.77 -26.46
C MET A 606 77.05 -18.77 -26.13
N VAL A 607 77.18 -19.85 -26.90
CA VAL A 607 78.29 -20.81 -26.76
C VAL A 607 79.63 -20.14 -27.06
N ASP A 608 79.69 -19.27 -28.07
CA ASP A 608 80.89 -18.49 -28.40
C ASP A 608 81.19 -17.44 -27.32
N TRP A 609 80.20 -16.63 -26.93
CA TRP A 609 80.40 -15.54 -25.97
C TRP A 609 80.67 -16.00 -24.54
N LEU A 610 80.14 -17.16 -24.14
CA LEU A 610 80.34 -17.76 -22.82
C LEU A 610 81.36 -18.91 -22.85
N GLN A 611 82.19 -18.99 -23.90
CA GLN A 611 83.25 -19.99 -23.97
C GLN A 611 84.23 -19.81 -22.80
N GLY A 612 84.46 -20.88 -22.05
CA GLY A 612 85.31 -20.86 -20.86
C GLY A 612 84.61 -20.34 -19.59
N CYS A 613 83.33 -19.96 -19.64
CA CYS A 613 82.55 -19.63 -18.45
C CYS A 613 81.94 -20.90 -17.84
N LEU A 614 82.46 -21.31 -16.70
CA LEU A 614 82.02 -22.49 -15.94
C LEU A 614 81.20 -22.07 -14.71
N THR A 615 80.47 -23.00 -14.10
CA THR A 615 79.61 -22.72 -12.94
C THR A 615 79.98 -23.53 -11.71
N ALA A 616 79.88 -22.91 -10.54
CA ALA A 616 79.99 -23.57 -9.23
C ALA A 616 78.90 -23.02 -8.28
N PRO A 617 78.39 -23.81 -7.32
CA PRO A 617 77.27 -23.39 -6.48
C PRO A 617 77.67 -22.37 -5.40
N SER A 618 78.95 -22.28 -5.01
CA SER A 618 79.42 -21.34 -3.98
C SER A 618 80.80 -20.78 -4.30
N LEU A 619 81.13 -19.63 -3.70
CA LEU A 619 82.43 -18.98 -3.86
C LEU A 619 83.58 -19.87 -3.33
N GLU A 620 83.32 -20.60 -2.25
CA GLU A 620 84.29 -21.52 -1.65
C GLU A 620 84.63 -22.68 -2.59
N GLU A 621 83.61 -23.28 -3.23
CA GLU A 621 83.83 -24.34 -4.21
C GLU A 621 84.48 -23.83 -5.50
N ALA A 622 84.13 -22.61 -5.92
CA ALA A 622 84.79 -21.94 -7.05
C ALA A 622 86.29 -21.69 -6.76
N MET A 623 86.64 -21.31 -5.53
CA MET A 623 88.04 -21.12 -5.12
C MET A 623 88.81 -22.44 -5.03
N ALA A 624 88.19 -23.51 -4.53
CA ALA A 624 88.83 -24.83 -4.41
C ALA A 624 89.18 -25.47 -5.76
N ARG A 625 88.42 -25.17 -6.81
CA ARG A 625 88.62 -25.74 -8.16
C ARG A 625 89.46 -24.86 -9.10
N ARG A 626 90.02 -23.77 -8.58
CA ARG A 626 90.79 -22.79 -9.34
C ARG A 626 92.02 -23.36 -10.05
N ASP A 627 92.70 -24.33 -9.44
CA ASP A 627 93.91 -24.95 -10.00
C ASP A 627 93.62 -25.91 -11.17
N GLN A 628 92.34 -26.22 -11.41
CA GLN A 628 91.88 -27.09 -12.50
C GLN A 628 91.48 -26.29 -13.76
N LEU A 629 91.54 -24.95 -13.70
CA LEU A 629 91.17 -24.07 -14.80
C LEU A 629 92.26 -24.03 -15.86
N GLN A 630 91.84 -24.18 -17.12
CA GLN A 630 92.71 -23.92 -18.27
C GLN A 630 92.87 -22.41 -18.50
N ALA A 631 93.88 -22.04 -19.27
CA ALA A 631 94.09 -20.64 -19.65
C ALA A 631 92.86 -20.09 -20.38
N GLY A 632 92.20 -19.09 -19.79
CA GLY A 632 90.97 -18.48 -20.31
C GLY A 632 89.67 -18.93 -19.63
N GLU A 633 89.69 -19.94 -18.75
CA GLU A 633 88.49 -20.39 -18.03
C GLU A 633 88.23 -19.57 -16.74
N VAL A 634 86.95 -19.30 -16.47
CA VAL A 634 86.47 -18.53 -15.31
C VAL A 634 85.23 -19.21 -14.73
N ILE A 635 85.19 -19.38 -13.42
CA ILE A 635 84.06 -19.96 -12.68
C ILE A 635 83.16 -18.85 -12.16
N PHE A 636 81.88 -18.90 -12.49
CA PHE A 636 80.84 -18.02 -11.98
C PHE A 636 79.99 -18.73 -10.92
N VAL A 637 79.60 -17.98 -9.89
CA VAL A 637 78.68 -18.45 -8.84
C VAL A 637 77.34 -17.72 -8.94
N PRO A 638 76.24 -18.25 -8.36
CA PRO A 638 74.91 -17.64 -8.42
C PRO A 638 74.86 -16.16 -8.00
N SER A 639 75.74 -15.74 -7.07
CA SER A 639 75.84 -14.33 -6.63
C SER A 639 76.50 -13.38 -7.65
N GLY A 640 76.89 -13.88 -8.82
CA GLY A 640 77.55 -13.12 -9.89
C GLY A 640 79.07 -13.07 -9.80
N HIS A 641 79.67 -13.50 -8.69
CA HIS A 641 81.13 -13.41 -8.52
C HIS A 641 81.86 -14.36 -9.49
N ALA A 642 83.02 -13.93 -9.96
CA ALA A 642 83.82 -14.65 -10.94
C ALA A 642 85.21 -14.99 -10.38
N VAL A 643 85.63 -16.24 -10.52
CA VAL A 643 86.92 -16.77 -10.05
C VAL A 643 87.72 -17.28 -11.24
N SER A 644 88.89 -16.71 -11.48
CA SER A 644 89.85 -17.17 -12.50
C SER A 644 91.06 -17.84 -11.85
N ALA A 645 91.93 -18.46 -12.65
CA ALA A 645 93.19 -19.04 -12.19
C ALA A 645 94.09 -18.04 -11.44
N HIS A 646 93.96 -16.72 -11.68
CA HIS A 646 94.83 -15.69 -11.09
C HIS A 646 94.10 -14.56 -10.34
N SER A 647 92.77 -14.50 -10.37
CA SER A 647 92.00 -13.40 -9.77
C SER A 647 90.61 -13.82 -9.28
N VAL A 648 90.05 -13.04 -8.35
CA VAL A 648 88.64 -13.11 -7.94
C VAL A 648 88.01 -11.74 -8.18
N SER A 649 86.88 -11.71 -8.88
CA SER A 649 86.11 -10.50 -9.17
C SER A 649 84.75 -10.59 -8.48
N PHE A 650 84.49 -9.70 -7.54
CA PHE A 650 83.18 -9.58 -6.92
C PHE A 650 82.23 -8.83 -7.85
N TYR A 651 81.08 -9.43 -8.12
CA TYR A 651 79.96 -8.74 -8.75
C TYR A 651 79.36 -7.75 -7.76
N ALA A 652 79.39 -6.48 -8.14
CA ALA A 652 78.59 -5.44 -7.53
C ALA A 652 77.49 -5.05 -8.54
N PRO A 653 76.23 -4.93 -8.12
CA PRO A 653 75.16 -4.49 -9.01
C PRO A 653 75.47 -3.06 -9.50
N ASP A 654 75.70 -2.89 -10.80
CA ASP A 654 75.82 -1.56 -11.44
C ASP A 654 74.44 -0.87 -11.34
N SER A 655 74.38 0.34 -10.76
CA SER A 655 73.13 0.90 -10.23
C SER A 655 72.02 1.14 -11.27
N GLU A 656 72.37 1.24 -12.56
CA GLU A 656 71.41 1.52 -13.62
C GLU A 656 70.88 0.26 -14.33
N GLN A 657 71.63 -0.87 -14.39
CA GLN A 657 71.25 -2.04 -15.19
C GLN A 657 71.10 -3.36 -14.41
N ALA A 658 71.49 -3.40 -13.13
CA ALA A 658 71.46 -4.63 -12.34
C ALA A 658 70.05 -5.18 -12.08
N GLY A 659 69.83 -6.48 -12.28
CA GLY A 659 68.57 -7.16 -11.99
C GLY A 659 67.44 -6.87 -13.00
N MET A 660 67.77 -6.48 -14.23
CA MET A 660 66.79 -6.29 -15.31
C MET A 660 66.16 -7.61 -15.75
N LEU A 661 66.94 -8.69 -15.81
CA LEU A 661 66.43 -10.02 -16.18
C LEU A 661 65.47 -10.58 -15.13
N ALA A 662 65.85 -10.51 -13.85
CA ALA A 662 65.02 -10.96 -12.74
C ALA A 662 63.67 -10.22 -12.69
N ARG A 663 63.67 -8.89 -12.90
CA ARG A 663 62.45 -8.06 -12.95
C ARG A 663 61.57 -8.37 -14.16
N ALA A 664 62.16 -8.59 -15.35
CA ALA A 664 61.40 -8.93 -16.55
C ALA A 664 60.64 -10.26 -16.37
N GLN A 665 61.28 -11.26 -15.76
CA GLN A 665 60.67 -12.55 -15.49
C GLN A 665 59.60 -12.48 -14.38
N GLU A 666 59.81 -11.65 -13.35
CA GLU A 666 58.79 -11.39 -12.32
C GLU A 666 57.54 -10.70 -12.90
N ILE A 667 57.72 -9.73 -13.81
CA ILE A 667 56.62 -9.07 -14.54
C ILE A 667 55.82 -10.09 -15.36
N GLU A 668 56.49 -10.98 -16.10
CA GLU A 668 55.80 -12.01 -16.91
C GLU A 668 55.00 -12.99 -16.03
N ASN A 669 55.56 -13.39 -14.89
CA ASN A 669 54.89 -14.28 -13.94
C ASN A 669 53.67 -13.61 -13.29
N LEU A 670 53.80 -12.35 -12.87
CA LEU A 670 52.70 -11.57 -12.31
C LEU A 670 51.60 -11.29 -13.35
N ASP A 671 51.94 -11.08 -14.61
CA ASP A 671 50.97 -10.92 -15.70
C ASP A 671 50.12 -12.19 -15.92
N LYS A 672 50.75 -13.38 -15.87
CA LYS A 672 50.04 -14.67 -15.91
C LYS A 672 49.15 -14.88 -14.69
N GLN A 673 49.64 -14.55 -13.49
CA GLN A 673 48.86 -14.64 -12.25
C GLN A 673 47.65 -13.69 -12.27
N LEU A 674 47.84 -12.46 -12.74
CA LEU A 674 46.76 -11.48 -12.85
C LEU A 674 45.67 -11.97 -13.81
N LYS A 675 46.04 -12.52 -14.98
CA LYS A 675 45.09 -13.11 -15.94
C LYS A 675 44.26 -14.24 -15.33
N ALA A 676 44.89 -15.14 -14.57
CA ALA A 676 44.17 -16.20 -13.86
C ALA A 676 43.24 -15.62 -12.78
N GLN A 677 43.72 -14.64 -12.01
CA GLN A 677 42.95 -14.02 -10.93
C GLN A 677 41.73 -13.24 -11.42
N VAL A 678 41.83 -12.58 -12.59
CA VAL A 678 40.69 -11.91 -13.24
C VAL A 678 39.55 -12.90 -13.52
N LEU A 679 39.87 -14.09 -14.05
CA LEU A 679 38.87 -15.13 -14.32
C LEU A 679 38.20 -15.65 -13.03
N ILE A 680 38.98 -15.81 -11.96
CA ILE A 680 38.47 -16.24 -10.64
C ILE A 680 37.51 -15.18 -10.05
N ALA A 681 37.90 -13.90 -10.12
CA ALA A 681 37.06 -12.79 -9.65
C ALA A 681 35.75 -12.68 -10.46
N GLU A 682 35.78 -12.92 -11.77
CA GLU A 682 34.60 -12.91 -12.64
C GLU A 682 33.66 -14.10 -12.35
N GLN A 683 34.20 -15.28 -12.06
CA GLN A 683 33.42 -16.43 -11.59
C GLN A 683 32.74 -16.14 -10.24
N ALA A 684 33.46 -15.56 -9.29
CA ALA A 684 32.89 -15.17 -7.99
C ALA A 684 31.76 -14.14 -8.15
N ARG A 685 31.92 -13.14 -9.03
CA ARG A 685 30.86 -12.16 -9.34
C ARG A 685 29.63 -12.82 -9.95
N THR A 686 29.82 -13.77 -10.85
CA THR A 686 28.71 -14.51 -11.46
C THR A 686 27.94 -15.35 -10.43
N ALA A 687 28.65 -15.95 -9.46
CA ALA A 687 28.04 -16.68 -8.35
C ALA A 687 27.22 -15.77 -7.43
N LEU A 688 27.73 -14.57 -7.12
CA LEU A 688 27.00 -13.56 -6.34
C LEU A 688 25.71 -13.13 -7.05
N ILE A 689 25.76 -12.82 -8.35
CA ILE A 689 24.55 -12.43 -9.11
C ILE A 689 23.46 -13.51 -9.04
N ARG A 690 23.85 -14.80 -9.11
CA ARG A 690 22.90 -15.91 -8.97
C ARG A 690 22.31 -16.00 -7.56
N ALA A 691 23.13 -15.82 -6.52
CA ALA A 691 22.67 -15.84 -5.13
C ALA A 691 21.74 -14.65 -4.81
N GLU A 692 22.06 -13.45 -5.33
CA GLU A 692 21.20 -12.26 -5.19
C GLU A 692 19.85 -12.43 -5.90
N ALA A 693 19.84 -13.01 -7.11
CA ALA A 693 18.60 -13.31 -7.83
C ALA A 693 17.72 -14.31 -7.06
N ALA A 694 18.31 -15.40 -6.55
CA ALA A 694 17.60 -16.41 -5.78
C ALA A 694 17.03 -15.84 -4.47
N TYR A 695 17.81 -15.03 -3.74
CA TYR A 695 17.35 -14.35 -2.54
C TYR A 695 16.22 -13.35 -2.84
N SER A 696 16.35 -12.55 -3.90
CA SER A 696 15.33 -11.57 -4.29
C SER A 696 14.00 -12.24 -4.66
N GLU A 697 14.05 -13.32 -5.43
CA GLU A 697 12.87 -14.11 -5.81
C GLU A 697 12.18 -14.73 -4.58
N ALA A 698 12.95 -15.39 -3.70
CA ALA A 698 12.43 -15.99 -2.48
C ALA A 698 11.87 -14.94 -1.50
N SER A 699 12.54 -13.79 -1.35
CA SER A 699 12.07 -12.69 -0.51
C SER A 699 10.76 -12.08 -1.02
N GLN A 700 10.59 -11.93 -2.35
CA GLN A 700 9.33 -11.46 -2.92
C GLN A 700 8.21 -12.48 -2.71
N ARG A 701 8.49 -13.77 -2.92
CA ARG A 701 7.54 -14.86 -2.64
C ARG A 701 7.11 -14.92 -1.18
N LEU A 702 8.04 -14.66 -0.24
CA LEU A 702 7.72 -14.60 1.18
C LEU A 702 6.73 -13.47 1.52
N VAL A 703 6.87 -12.31 0.88
CA VAL A 703 5.92 -11.19 1.05
C VAL A 703 4.54 -11.54 0.52
N SER A 704 4.45 -12.17 -0.67
CA SER A 704 3.16 -12.62 -1.20
C SER A 704 2.53 -13.72 -0.34
N ALA A 705 3.32 -14.71 0.10
CA ALA A 705 2.85 -15.80 0.96
C ALA A 705 2.39 -15.30 2.34
N ARG A 706 3.04 -14.27 2.91
CA ARG A 706 2.58 -13.59 4.14
C ARG A 706 1.21 -12.96 3.97
N ARG A 707 0.98 -12.30 2.85
CA ARG A 707 -0.32 -11.66 2.55
C ARG A 707 -1.40 -12.72 2.33
N GLU A 708 -1.12 -13.73 1.52
CA GLU A 708 -2.06 -14.82 1.22
C GLU A 708 -2.41 -15.64 2.47
N GLY A 709 -1.42 -15.94 3.32
CA GLY A 709 -1.65 -16.60 4.61
C GLY A 709 -2.52 -15.77 5.56
N ALA A 710 -2.34 -14.45 5.61
CA ALA A 710 -3.19 -13.57 6.42
C ALA A 710 -4.64 -13.50 5.89
N GLU A 711 -4.81 -13.38 4.58
CA GLU A 711 -6.14 -13.32 3.93
C GLU A 711 -6.92 -14.63 4.09
N THR A 712 -6.28 -15.78 3.87
CA THR A 712 -6.90 -17.12 4.02
C THR A 712 -7.24 -17.43 5.47
N ARG A 713 -6.35 -17.11 6.42
CA ARG A 713 -6.62 -17.27 7.87
C ARG A 713 -7.78 -16.39 8.35
N SER A 714 -7.86 -15.13 7.91
CA SER A 714 -8.99 -14.24 8.22
C SER A 714 -10.31 -14.81 7.70
N ARG A 715 -10.32 -15.26 6.43
CA ARG A 715 -11.50 -15.85 5.81
C ARG A 715 -11.94 -17.14 6.49
N SER A 716 -11.00 -18.00 6.89
CA SER A 716 -11.30 -19.19 7.68
C SER A 716 -11.93 -18.82 9.03
N HIS A 717 -11.44 -17.79 9.71
CA HIS A 717 -11.98 -17.37 11.00
C HIS A 717 -13.39 -16.78 10.87
N GLU A 718 -13.64 -15.95 9.86
CA GLU A 718 -14.97 -15.40 9.57
C GLU A 718 -16.00 -16.50 9.32
N LEU A 719 -15.65 -17.48 8.48
CA LEU A 719 -16.52 -18.64 8.21
C LEU A 719 -16.68 -19.55 9.45
N GLN A 720 -15.68 -19.62 10.32
CA GLN A 720 -15.76 -20.38 11.57
C GLN A 720 -16.80 -19.78 12.52
N VAL A 721 -16.78 -18.46 12.68
CA VAL A 721 -17.75 -17.74 13.51
C VAL A 721 -19.17 -17.91 12.97
N GLU A 722 -19.35 -17.78 11.66
CA GLU A 722 -20.67 -17.94 11.03
C GLU A 722 -21.19 -19.38 11.13
N ALA A 723 -20.36 -20.39 10.85
CA ALA A 723 -20.73 -21.80 10.99
C ALA A 723 -21.08 -22.14 12.45
N LEU A 724 -20.31 -21.65 13.43
CA LEU A 724 -20.58 -21.85 14.86
C LEU A 724 -21.91 -21.22 15.27
N ARG A 725 -22.17 -19.97 14.83
CA ARG A 725 -23.41 -19.26 15.13
C ARG A 725 -24.63 -19.99 14.57
N LEU A 726 -24.57 -20.43 13.32
CA LEU A 726 -25.65 -21.17 12.67
C LEU A 726 -25.88 -22.54 13.33
N THR A 727 -24.81 -23.24 13.70
CA THR A 727 -24.90 -24.54 14.39
C THR A 727 -25.52 -24.37 15.79
N GLN A 728 -25.08 -23.39 16.57
CA GLN A 728 -25.65 -23.11 17.90
C GLN A 728 -27.14 -22.71 17.82
N LEU A 729 -27.51 -21.91 16.83
CA LEU A 729 -28.91 -21.52 16.62
C LEU A 729 -29.78 -22.74 16.23
N ALA A 730 -29.23 -23.65 15.42
CA ALA A 730 -29.90 -24.90 15.05
C ALA A 730 -30.09 -25.82 16.26
N GLU A 731 -29.05 -26.02 17.08
CA GLU A 731 -29.11 -26.82 18.30
C GLU A 731 -30.08 -26.26 19.34
N GLN A 732 -30.05 -24.94 19.59
CA GLN A 732 -30.97 -24.28 20.51
C GLN A 732 -32.43 -24.42 20.06
N THR A 733 -32.69 -24.20 18.78
CA THR A 733 -34.04 -24.36 18.20
C THR A 733 -34.50 -25.81 18.29
N ARG A 734 -33.61 -26.79 18.03
CA ARG A 734 -33.92 -28.22 18.13
C ARG A 734 -34.22 -28.64 19.57
N ALA A 735 -33.37 -28.29 20.53
CA ALA A 735 -33.58 -28.61 21.95
C ALA A 735 -34.89 -27.98 22.47
N ARG A 736 -35.20 -26.75 22.07
CA ARG A 736 -36.45 -26.08 22.45
C ARG A 736 -37.67 -26.76 21.83
N SER A 737 -37.57 -27.22 20.58
CA SER A 737 -38.64 -27.95 19.90
C SER A 737 -38.88 -29.32 20.56
N GLU A 738 -37.83 -30.06 20.91
CA GLU A 738 -37.91 -31.34 21.63
C GLU A 738 -38.53 -31.16 23.02
N GLN A 739 -38.16 -30.09 23.75
CA GLN A 739 -38.77 -29.76 25.04
C GLN A 739 -40.27 -29.46 24.92
N ILE A 740 -40.67 -28.62 23.96
CA ILE A 740 -42.08 -28.28 23.74
C ILE A 740 -42.88 -29.52 23.30
N ALA A 741 -42.27 -30.42 22.52
CA ALA A 741 -42.90 -31.68 22.13
C ALA A 741 -43.13 -32.62 23.32
N ALA A 742 -42.17 -32.71 24.25
CA ALA A 742 -42.31 -33.48 25.48
C ALA A 742 -43.41 -32.89 26.40
N ASP A 743 -43.42 -31.57 26.58
CA ASP A 743 -44.44 -30.86 27.38
C ASP A 743 -45.85 -31.05 26.78
N LEU A 744 -45.98 -31.03 25.44
CA LEU A 744 -47.24 -31.31 24.75
C LEU A 744 -47.71 -32.75 24.97
N ALA A 745 -46.80 -33.73 24.90
CA ALA A 745 -47.13 -35.13 25.13
C ALA A 745 -47.58 -35.39 26.58
N GLU A 746 -46.95 -34.73 27.57
CA GLU A 746 -47.35 -34.81 28.97
C GLU A 746 -48.76 -34.23 29.18
N VAL A 747 -49.04 -33.05 28.61
CA VAL A 747 -50.36 -32.40 28.71
C VAL A 747 -51.44 -33.23 28.01
N ASP A 748 -51.15 -33.82 26.85
CA ASP A 748 -52.09 -34.68 26.13
C ASP A 748 -52.41 -35.95 26.95
N ALA A 749 -51.43 -36.58 27.59
CA ALA A 749 -51.64 -37.73 28.47
C ALA A 749 -52.47 -37.38 29.71
N GLN A 750 -52.24 -36.21 30.33
CA GLN A 750 -53.03 -35.73 31.47
C GLN A 750 -54.49 -35.44 31.07
N LEU A 751 -54.72 -34.91 29.87
CA LEU A 751 -56.07 -34.69 29.35
C LEU A 751 -56.81 -36.01 29.09
N GLU A 752 -56.11 -37.03 28.60
CA GLU A 752 -56.68 -38.37 28.37
C GLU A 752 -57.08 -39.06 29.69
N ASP A 753 -56.22 -39.02 30.73
CA ASP A 753 -56.53 -39.53 32.08
C ASP A 753 -57.75 -38.83 32.70
N LEU A 754 -57.81 -37.50 32.62
CA LEU A 754 -58.96 -36.74 33.13
C LEU A 754 -60.25 -37.08 32.37
N GLN A 755 -60.17 -37.36 31.07
CA GLN A 755 -61.33 -37.73 30.28
C GLN A 755 -61.84 -39.14 30.64
N GLU A 756 -60.94 -40.10 30.88
CA GLU A 756 -61.31 -41.43 31.36
C GLU A 756 -61.98 -41.36 32.75
N ARG A 757 -61.41 -40.56 33.66
CA ARG A 757 -61.97 -40.31 35.00
C ARG A 757 -63.33 -39.64 34.96
N ARG A 758 -63.57 -38.74 33.99
CA ARG A 758 -64.88 -38.11 33.81
C ARG A 758 -65.95 -39.13 33.43
N VAL A 759 -65.64 -39.99 32.45
CA VAL A 759 -66.56 -41.05 31.97
C VAL A 759 -66.90 -42.04 33.09
N THR A 760 -65.91 -42.43 33.90
CA THR A 760 -66.14 -43.32 35.05
C THR A 760 -66.96 -42.67 36.16
N ALA A 761 -66.74 -41.38 36.43
CA ALA A 761 -67.53 -40.64 37.41
C ALA A 761 -68.99 -40.44 36.95
N GLU A 762 -69.22 -40.15 35.67
CA GLU A 762 -70.57 -40.05 35.08
C GLU A 762 -71.35 -41.37 35.18
N ALA A 763 -70.75 -42.50 34.82
CA ALA A 763 -71.39 -43.81 34.93
C ALA A 763 -71.77 -44.19 36.37
N ARG A 764 -70.90 -43.87 37.34
CA ARG A 764 -71.12 -44.16 38.76
C ARG A 764 -72.19 -43.25 39.39
N PHE A 765 -72.37 -42.03 38.86
CA PHE A 765 -73.42 -41.12 39.29
C PHE A 765 -74.80 -41.67 38.91
N GLU A 766 -74.97 -42.12 37.65
CA GLU A 766 -76.22 -42.71 37.17
C GLU A 766 -76.61 -43.97 37.95
N GLU A 767 -75.63 -44.81 38.31
CA GLU A 767 -75.87 -46.02 39.12
C GLU A 767 -76.38 -45.68 40.53
N LEU A 768 -75.74 -44.73 41.21
CA LEU A 768 -76.11 -44.34 42.57
C LEU A 768 -77.47 -43.62 42.64
N ASP A 769 -77.83 -42.84 41.61
CA ASP A 769 -79.12 -42.14 41.54
C ASP A 769 -80.30 -43.14 41.44
N MET A 770 -80.13 -44.22 40.67
CA MET A 770 -81.13 -45.31 40.61
C MET A 770 -81.25 -46.07 41.93
N GLN A 771 -80.14 -46.33 42.63
CA GLN A 771 -80.13 -47.00 43.94
C GLN A 771 -80.78 -46.14 45.04
N LEU A 772 -80.68 -44.82 44.95
CA LEU A 772 -81.30 -43.90 45.88
C LEU A 772 -82.84 -43.94 45.82
N ALA A 773 -83.40 -44.04 44.61
CA ALA A 773 -84.85 -44.10 44.41
C ALA A 773 -85.47 -45.37 45.01
N ASP A 774 -84.87 -46.55 44.77
CA ASP A 774 -85.36 -47.84 45.29
C ASP A 774 -85.22 -47.95 46.82
N SER A 775 -84.18 -47.34 47.39
CA SER A 775 -83.93 -47.40 48.82
C SER A 775 -84.87 -46.51 49.66
N GLN A 776 -85.32 -45.38 49.11
CA GLN A 776 -86.25 -44.46 49.77
C GLN A 776 -87.67 -45.02 49.90
N GLU A 777 -88.15 -45.78 48.91
CA GLU A 777 -89.49 -46.38 48.94
C GLU A 777 -89.63 -47.46 50.02
N ARG A 778 -88.60 -48.31 50.20
CA ARG A 778 -88.58 -49.37 51.22
C ARG A 778 -88.47 -48.83 52.65
N HIS A 779 -87.81 -47.69 52.84
CA HIS A 779 -87.67 -47.05 54.15
C HIS A 779 -89.04 -46.64 54.73
N ALA A 780 -89.92 -46.04 53.92
CA ALA A 780 -91.22 -45.55 54.36
C ALA A 780 -92.16 -46.64 54.89
N GLN A 781 -92.06 -47.87 54.37
CA GLN A 781 -92.92 -49.00 54.77
C GLN A 781 -92.46 -49.69 56.07
N LEU A 782 -91.20 -49.53 56.47
CA LEU A 782 -90.61 -50.19 57.64
C LEU A 782 -90.71 -49.32 58.90
N ASP A 783 -90.69 -47.99 58.76
CA ASP A 783 -90.84 -47.05 59.88
C ASP A 783 -92.19 -47.19 60.62
N ASP A 784 -93.30 -47.47 59.91
CA ASP A 784 -94.62 -47.63 60.53
C ASP A 784 -94.70 -48.84 61.49
N LYS A 785 -93.94 -49.91 61.22
CA LYS A 785 -93.90 -51.12 62.07
C LYS A 785 -93.02 -50.96 63.31
N VAL A 786 -92.09 -50.01 63.31
CA VAL A 786 -91.20 -49.69 64.44
C VAL A 786 -91.96 -48.99 65.56
N ILE A 787 -92.83 -48.06 65.20
CA ILE A 787 -93.54 -47.19 66.15
C ILE A 787 -94.45 -47.98 67.11
N GLU A 788 -95.08 -49.06 66.63
CA GLU A 788 -95.97 -49.90 67.45
C GLU A 788 -95.22 -50.78 68.47
N ALA A 789 -94.09 -51.37 68.07
CA ALA A 789 -93.28 -52.20 68.95
C ALA A 789 -92.43 -51.36 69.94
N GLU A 790 -92.13 -50.09 69.60
CA GLU A 790 -91.30 -49.20 70.43
C GLU A 790 -91.97 -48.85 71.75
N ARG A 791 -93.28 -48.60 71.72
CA ARG A 791 -94.03 -48.17 72.91
C ARG A 791 -94.09 -49.24 74.00
N ALA A 792 -94.27 -50.51 73.62
CA ALA A 792 -94.39 -51.62 74.57
C ALA A 792 -93.05 -51.99 75.20
N LEU A 793 -91.96 -51.87 74.45
CA LEU A 793 -90.63 -52.20 74.94
C LEU A 793 -89.94 -51.06 75.71
N ASN A 794 -90.17 -49.80 75.34
CA ASN A 794 -89.55 -48.68 76.03
C ASN A 794 -89.95 -48.61 77.51
N GLN A 795 -91.18 -48.98 77.89
CA GLN A 795 -91.60 -49.04 79.30
C GLN A 795 -90.83 -50.09 80.13
N ALA A 796 -90.47 -51.24 79.55
CA ALA A 796 -89.71 -52.29 80.23
C ALA A 796 -88.19 -52.04 80.16
N ARG A 797 -87.71 -51.51 79.02
CA ARG A 797 -86.30 -51.16 78.81
C ARG A 797 -85.85 -50.01 79.68
N GLU A 798 -86.70 -49.05 80.02
CA GLU A 798 -86.26 -47.91 80.85
C GLU A 798 -85.87 -48.35 82.28
N GLN A 799 -86.48 -49.42 82.78
CA GLN A 799 -86.18 -50.02 84.08
C GLN A 799 -84.95 -50.97 84.04
N GLN A 800 -84.73 -51.71 82.96
CA GLN A 800 -83.53 -52.55 82.78
C GLN A 800 -82.31 -51.75 82.30
N ARG A 801 -82.48 -50.84 81.33
CA ARG A 801 -81.39 -49.98 80.82
C ARG A 801 -80.78 -49.11 81.90
N THR A 802 -81.53 -48.68 82.92
CA THR A 802 -80.93 -47.90 84.02
C THR A 802 -79.97 -48.73 84.88
N LEU A 803 -80.20 -50.04 85.01
CA LEU A 803 -79.36 -50.99 85.76
C LEU A 803 -78.27 -51.64 84.88
N GLU A 804 -78.56 -51.95 83.62
CA GLU A 804 -77.58 -52.47 82.66
C GLU A 804 -76.63 -51.38 82.15
N ARG A 805 -77.08 -50.13 82.01
CA ARG A 805 -76.20 -49.01 81.64
C ARG A 805 -75.13 -48.82 82.70
N THR A 806 -75.48 -48.81 83.98
CA THR A 806 -74.49 -48.65 85.06
C THR A 806 -73.57 -49.87 85.19
N ALA A 807 -74.06 -51.08 84.91
CA ALA A 807 -73.25 -52.31 84.88
C ALA A 807 -72.31 -52.40 83.66
N GLN A 808 -72.80 -52.03 82.46
CA GLN A 808 -72.01 -51.98 81.23
C GLN A 808 -71.03 -50.80 81.24
N GLU A 809 -71.37 -49.64 81.81
CA GLU A 809 -70.44 -48.53 82.01
C GLU A 809 -69.25 -48.96 82.88
N ALA A 810 -69.49 -49.73 83.95
CA ALA A 810 -68.45 -50.30 84.80
C ALA A 810 -67.64 -51.43 84.12
N THR A 811 -68.28 -52.24 83.26
CA THR A 811 -67.58 -53.33 82.53
C THR A 811 -66.80 -52.79 81.32
N PHE A 812 -67.32 -51.77 80.66
CA PHE A 812 -66.66 -51.08 79.54
C PHE A 812 -65.51 -50.21 80.04
N SER A 813 -65.64 -49.54 81.19
CA SER A 813 -64.51 -48.84 81.81
C SER A 813 -63.38 -49.81 82.15
N LEU A 814 -63.69 -50.99 82.71
CA LEU A 814 -62.69 -52.04 82.96
C LEU A 814 -62.02 -52.55 81.67
N ARG A 815 -62.80 -52.86 80.61
CA ARG A 815 -62.25 -53.30 79.31
C ARG A 815 -61.45 -52.21 78.60
N SER A 816 -61.88 -50.95 78.71
CA SER A 816 -61.17 -49.79 78.17
C SER A 816 -59.84 -49.60 78.87
N LEU A 817 -59.79 -49.74 80.20
CA LEU A 817 -58.56 -49.72 80.98
C LEU A 817 -57.64 -50.91 80.65
N GLN A 818 -58.18 -52.12 80.43
CA GLN A 818 -57.42 -53.30 79.97
C GLN A 818 -56.85 -53.12 78.56
N ALA A 819 -57.63 -52.57 77.62
CA ALA A 819 -57.17 -52.27 76.27
C ALA A 819 -56.09 -51.18 76.27
N ARG A 820 -56.26 -50.15 77.13
CA ARG A 820 -55.29 -49.08 77.33
C ARG A 820 -54.00 -49.60 77.96
N GLN A 821 -54.09 -50.52 78.92
CA GLN A 821 -52.93 -51.21 79.50
C GLN A 821 -52.14 -51.98 78.42
N ALA A 822 -52.82 -52.75 77.58
CA ALA A 822 -52.17 -53.50 76.50
C ALA A 822 -51.57 -52.58 75.41
N GLU A 823 -52.21 -51.45 75.11
CA GLU A 823 -51.70 -50.41 74.21
C GLU A 823 -50.43 -49.76 74.76
N LEU A 824 -50.43 -49.38 76.05
CA LEU A 824 -49.27 -48.79 76.72
C LEU A 824 -48.10 -49.79 76.80
N GLN A 825 -48.35 -51.08 77.05
CA GLN A 825 -47.31 -52.11 77.00
C GLN A 825 -46.68 -52.23 75.60
N ARG A 826 -47.48 -52.26 74.54
CA ARG A 826 -46.97 -52.28 73.16
C ARG A 826 -46.24 -50.99 72.80
N SER A 827 -46.68 -49.84 73.31
CA SER A 827 -46.01 -48.55 73.14
C SER A 827 -44.63 -48.54 73.79
N ILE A 828 -44.49 -49.12 74.99
CA ILE A 828 -43.22 -49.28 75.70
C ILE A 828 -42.28 -50.21 74.91
N GLU A 829 -42.77 -51.37 74.45
CA GLU A 829 -41.97 -52.30 73.63
C GLU A 829 -41.52 -51.67 72.31
N THR A 830 -42.40 -50.92 71.65
CA THR A 830 -42.09 -50.23 70.39
C THR A 830 -41.06 -49.12 70.64
N ALA A 831 -41.23 -48.30 71.67
CA ALA A 831 -40.29 -47.25 72.04
C ALA A 831 -38.90 -47.83 72.35
N ALA A 832 -38.82 -48.92 73.11
CA ALA A 832 -37.56 -49.60 73.42
C ALA A 832 -36.87 -50.17 72.18
N SER A 833 -37.63 -50.70 71.22
CA SER A 833 -37.07 -51.20 69.94
C SER A 833 -36.51 -50.08 69.06
N GLN A 834 -37.19 -48.93 69.01
CA GLN A 834 -36.77 -47.76 68.23
C GLN A 834 -35.57 -47.07 68.87
N GLU A 835 -35.56 -46.93 70.19
CA GLU A 835 -34.42 -46.39 70.94
C GLU A 835 -33.15 -47.19 70.67
N LYS A 836 -33.24 -48.53 70.70
CA LYS A 836 -32.09 -49.40 70.39
C LYS A 836 -31.58 -49.22 68.96
N SER A 837 -32.46 -49.12 67.97
CA SER A 837 -32.06 -48.89 66.56
C SER A 837 -31.37 -47.53 66.37
N LEU A 838 -31.89 -46.49 67.03
CA LEU A 838 -31.34 -45.13 66.94
C LEU A 838 -29.98 -45.00 67.63
N VAL A 839 -29.77 -45.71 68.74
CA VAL A 839 -28.45 -45.79 69.42
C VAL A 839 -27.42 -46.46 68.53
N ASP A 840 -27.78 -47.55 67.83
CA ASP A 840 -26.88 -48.21 66.88
C ASP A 840 -26.52 -47.29 65.68
N GLU A 841 -27.46 -46.44 65.24
CA GLU A 841 -27.20 -45.42 64.21
C GLU A 841 -26.35 -44.25 64.71
N GLU A 842 -26.57 -43.79 65.94
CA GLU A 842 -25.76 -42.76 66.59
C GLU A 842 -24.29 -43.22 66.69
N GLN A 843 -24.07 -44.48 67.06
CA GLN A 843 -22.72 -45.02 67.19
C GLN A 843 -21.99 -45.07 65.84
N ARG A 844 -22.67 -45.45 64.75
CA ARG A 844 -22.09 -45.42 63.39
C ARG A 844 -21.77 -43.99 62.93
N ALA A 845 -22.66 -43.04 63.19
CA ALA A 845 -22.44 -41.64 62.86
C ALA A 845 -21.29 -41.02 63.68
N SER A 846 -21.09 -41.46 64.93
CA SER A 846 -19.97 -41.04 65.78
C SER A 846 -18.62 -41.55 65.25
N GLU A 847 -18.58 -42.81 64.79
CA GLU A 847 -17.39 -43.38 64.14
C GLU A 847 -17.06 -42.67 62.82
N GLU A 848 -18.06 -42.27 62.04
CA GLU A 848 -17.90 -41.48 60.81
C GLU A 848 -17.33 -40.08 61.10
N PHE A 849 -17.85 -39.41 62.14
CA PHE A 849 -17.35 -38.10 62.59
C PHE A 849 -15.88 -38.15 63.02
N ALA A 850 -15.45 -39.24 63.68
CA ALA A 850 -14.07 -39.41 64.12
C ALA A 850 -13.08 -39.65 62.96
N ARG A 851 -13.55 -40.19 61.83
CA ARG A 851 -12.70 -40.43 60.64
C ARG A 851 -12.43 -39.16 59.82
N LEU A 852 -13.32 -38.18 59.87
CA LEU A 852 -13.17 -36.91 59.16
C LEU A 852 -12.24 -35.96 59.96
N ASN A 853 -10.92 -36.08 59.75
CA ASN A 853 -9.90 -35.23 60.38
C ASN A 853 -9.14 -34.40 59.32
N ASP A 854 -9.11 -33.07 59.51
CA ASP A 854 -8.52 -32.08 58.60
C ASP A 854 -7.10 -31.63 58.96
N ALA A 855 -6.55 -32.11 60.08
CA ALA A 855 -5.25 -31.66 60.60
C ALA A 855 -4.08 -31.84 59.60
N ALA A 856 -4.10 -32.90 58.79
CA ALA A 856 -3.07 -33.14 57.78
C ALA A 856 -3.19 -32.20 56.57
N ALA A 857 -4.42 -31.87 56.14
CA ALA A 857 -4.67 -30.98 55.02
C ALA A 857 -4.38 -29.50 55.38
N GLN A 858 -4.68 -29.09 56.63
CA GLN A 858 -4.35 -27.75 57.12
C GLN A 858 -2.84 -27.48 57.21
N ALA A 859 -2.06 -28.48 57.66
CA ALA A 859 -0.60 -28.38 57.67
C ALA A 859 -0.03 -28.28 56.25
N GLY A 860 -0.54 -29.09 55.32
CA GLY A 860 -0.17 -29.00 53.89
C GLY A 860 -0.51 -27.65 53.27
N LEU A 861 -1.64 -27.04 53.64
CA LEU A 861 -2.05 -25.72 53.16
C LEU A 861 -1.09 -24.61 53.60
N GLN A 862 -0.60 -24.64 54.85
CA GLN A 862 0.37 -23.65 55.34
C GLN A 862 1.70 -23.74 54.57
N ASP A 863 2.20 -24.95 54.31
CA ASP A 863 3.40 -25.16 53.51
C ASP A 863 3.22 -24.68 52.05
N ALA A 864 2.06 -24.95 51.45
CA ALA A 864 1.74 -24.50 50.10
C ALA A 864 1.61 -22.97 50.00
N LEU A 865 1.02 -22.32 51.02
CA LEU A 865 0.95 -20.86 51.11
C LEU A 865 2.33 -20.22 51.29
N ALA A 866 3.21 -20.82 52.10
CA ALA A 866 4.58 -20.35 52.26
C ALA A 866 5.37 -20.43 50.94
N LYS A 867 5.26 -21.55 50.23
CA LYS A 867 5.85 -21.72 48.88
C LYS A 867 5.28 -20.71 47.89
N LYS A 868 3.97 -20.47 47.89
CA LYS A 868 3.33 -19.46 47.03
C LYS A 868 3.92 -18.07 47.28
N LEU A 869 4.06 -17.67 48.54
CA LEU A 869 4.62 -16.38 48.93
C LEU A 869 6.08 -16.22 48.46
N GLU A 870 6.90 -17.26 48.61
CA GLU A 870 8.29 -17.30 48.14
C GLU A 870 8.37 -17.15 46.61
N ARG A 871 7.50 -17.86 45.86
CA ARG A 871 7.43 -17.75 44.39
C ARG A 871 6.94 -16.39 43.93
N GLU A 872 6.02 -15.77 44.67
CA GLU A 872 5.50 -14.44 44.39
C GLU A 872 6.57 -13.36 44.60
N GLN A 873 7.36 -13.44 45.68
CA GLN A 873 8.52 -12.57 45.90
C GLN A 873 9.57 -12.74 44.80
N GLY A 874 9.93 -13.97 44.45
CA GLY A 874 10.89 -14.24 43.37
C GLY A 874 10.42 -13.75 41.99
N LEU A 875 9.12 -13.84 41.71
CA LEU A 875 8.53 -13.25 40.50
C LEU A 875 8.62 -11.71 40.52
N GLY A 876 8.41 -11.09 41.68
CA GLY A 876 8.54 -9.63 41.86
C GLY A 876 9.95 -9.12 41.57
N GLU A 877 10.98 -9.81 42.07
CA GLU A 877 12.38 -9.46 41.81
C GLU A 877 12.74 -9.57 40.32
N LEU A 878 12.33 -10.67 39.66
CA LEU A 878 12.57 -10.89 38.25
C LEU A 878 11.83 -9.89 37.36
N ARG A 879 10.59 -9.50 37.73
CA ARG A 879 9.86 -8.43 37.05
C ARG A 879 10.56 -7.08 37.18
N SER A 880 11.05 -6.73 38.36
CA SER A 880 11.82 -5.50 38.54
C SER A 880 13.08 -5.49 37.66
N GLN A 881 13.79 -6.61 37.54
CA GLN A 881 14.96 -6.72 36.65
C GLN A 881 14.57 -6.59 35.17
N TYR A 882 13.44 -7.20 34.76
CA TYR A 882 12.89 -7.07 33.42
C TYR A 882 12.50 -5.62 33.08
N ASP A 883 11.84 -4.92 34.01
CA ASP A 883 11.44 -3.53 33.84
C ASP A 883 12.67 -2.59 33.75
N ASP A 884 13.70 -2.82 34.56
CA ASP A 884 14.97 -2.10 34.48
C ASP A 884 15.67 -2.30 33.12
N LEU A 885 15.68 -3.53 32.61
CA LEU A 885 16.23 -3.84 31.29
C LEU A 885 15.40 -3.23 30.17
N THR A 886 14.08 -3.17 30.32
CA THR A 886 13.16 -2.49 29.39
C THR A 886 13.48 -1.00 29.31
N ALA A 887 13.71 -0.34 30.46
CA ALA A 887 14.08 1.07 30.51
C ALA A 887 15.45 1.32 29.85
N LYS A 888 16.45 0.46 30.12
CA LYS A 888 17.78 0.53 29.49
C LYS A 888 17.72 0.31 27.98
N LEU A 889 16.88 -0.62 27.52
CA LEU A 889 16.68 -0.88 26.09
C LEU A 889 16.14 0.36 25.37
N ARG A 890 15.10 1.01 25.93
CA ARG A 890 14.53 2.24 25.38
C ARG A 890 15.56 3.38 25.33
N ALA A 891 16.29 3.60 26.43
CA ALA A 891 17.31 4.65 26.49
C ALA A 891 18.45 4.43 25.48
N SER A 892 18.86 3.17 25.27
CA SER A 892 19.91 2.84 24.29
C SER A 892 19.41 3.00 22.85
N ASP A 893 18.15 2.67 22.56
CA ASP A 893 17.56 2.84 21.22
C ASP A 893 17.34 4.32 20.87
N GLU A 894 16.91 5.14 21.83
CA GLU A 894 16.86 6.60 21.67
C GLU A 894 18.25 7.19 21.37
N ARG A 895 19.29 6.68 22.04
CA ARG A 895 20.67 7.11 21.82
C ARG A 895 21.20 6.68 20.46
N ARG A 896 20.84 5.50 19.97
CA ARG A 896 21.12 5.03 18.61
C ARG A 896 20.51 5.97 17.57
N LEU A 897 19.22 6.27 17.69
CA LEU A 897 18.50 7.18 16.78
C LEU A 897 19.10 8.60 16.78
N GLN A 898 19.53 9.10 17.94
CA GLN A 898 20.20 10.39 18.04
C GLN A 898 21.53 10.40 17.29
N LEU A 899 22.37 9.36 17.47
CA LEU A 899 23.63 9.21 16.75
C LEU A 899 23.44 9.03 15.24
N GLU A 900 22.43 8.28 14.80
CA GLU A 900 22.08 8.16 13.37
C GLU A 900 21.75 9.51 12.74
N ARG A 901 20.95 10.35 13.43
CA ARG A 901 20.63 11.71 12.96
C ARG A 901 21.85 12.64 12.92
N GLU A 902 22.84 12.44 13.78
CA GLU A 902 24.09 13.21 13.79
C GLU A 902 25.02 12.85 12.61
N LEU A 903 24.84 11.69 11.95
CA LEU A 903 25.69 11.25 10.83
C LEU A 903 25.38 11.96 9.51
N ASP A 904 24.12 12.24 9.21
CA ASP A 904 23.71 12.90 7.95
C ASP A 904 24.35 14.28 7.73
N PRO A 905 24.37 15.22 8.69
CA PRO A 905 25.05 16.50 8.50
C PRO A 905 26.57 16.34 8.36
N LEU A 906 27.18 15.32 8.99
CA LEU A 906 28.61 15.02 8.81
C LEU A 906 28.90 14.51 7.39
N ARG A 907 28.06 13.64 6.84
CA ARG A 907 28.15 13.18 5.45
C ARG A 907 28.01 14.33 4.46
N GLN A 908 27.04 15.22 4.68
CA GLN A 908 26.87 16.43 3.86
C GLN A 908 28.11 17.34 3.94
N ARG A 909 28.71 17.49 5.12
CA ARG A 909 29.93 18.28 5.29
C ARG A 909 31.13 17.67 4.57
N ILE A 910 31.23 16.35 4.53
CA ILE A 910 32.26 15.63 3.75
C ILE A 910 32.02 15.82 2.26
N THR A 911 30.79 15.69 1.76
CA THR A 911 30.49 15.93 0.34
C THR A 911 30.79 17.37 -0.06
N ASP A 912 30.49 18.34 0.81
CA ASP A 912 30.84 19.75 0.59
C ASP A 912 32.36 19.95 0.53
N PHE A 913 33.12 19.31 1.42
CA PHE A 913 34.58 19.37 1.38
C PHE A 913 35.17 18.65 0.16
N GLN A 914 34.59 17.54 -0.30
CA GLN A 914 34.99 16.84 -1.52
C GLN A 914 34.76 17.70 -2.76
N LEU A 915 33.60 18.37 -2.86
CA LEU A 915 33.32 19.31 -3.94
C LEU A 915 34.28 20.50 -3.92
N LYS A 916 34.58 21.03 -2.74
CA LYS A 916 35.56 22.12 -2.56
C LYS A 916 36.99 21.66 -2.88
N GLU A 917 37.37 20.44 -2.50
CA GLU A 917 38.68 19.86 -2.85
C GLU A 917 38.80 19.68 -4.36
N GLN A 918 37.75 19.16 -5.01
CA GLN A 918 37.70 19.01 -6.45
C GLN A 918 37.79 20.37 -7.15
N ALA A 919 37.08 21.39 -6.65
CA ALA A 919 37.17 22.75 -7.17
C ALA A 919 38.58 23.35 -6.99
N ALA A 920 39.21 23.18 -5.82
CA ALA A 920 40.56 23.67 -5.55
C ALA A 920 41.60 22.94 -6.42
N ARG A 921 41.48 21.62 -6.57
CA ARG A 921 42.31 20.79 -7.45
C ARG A 921 42.18 21.20 -8.91
N LEU A 922 40.94 21.38 -9.39
CA LEU A 922 40.69 21.91 -10.73
C LEU A 922 41.26 23.31 -10.88
N GLY A 923 41.24 24.14 -9.84
CA GLY A 923 41.92 25.44 -9.81
C GLY A 923 43.44 25.30 -9.98
N VAL A 924 44.08 24.37 -9.25
CA VAL A 924 45.52 24.08 -9.39
C VAL A 924 45.83 23.58 -10.80
N GLU A 925 45.07 22.62 -11.32
CA GLU A 925 45.22 22.07 -12.67
C GLU A 925 45.00 23.16 -13.73
N GLN A 926 43.92 23.95 -13.62
CA GLN A 926 43.58 25.04 -14.53
C GLN A 926 44.69 26.10 -14.57
N TYR A 927 45.14 26.60 -13.41
CA TYR A 927 46.18 27.64 -13.39
C TYR A 927 47.56 27.08 -13.74
N SER A 928 47.84 25.80 -13.46
CA SER A 928 49.06 25.13 -13.94
C SER A 928 49.07 24.99 -15.45
N GLN A 929 47.95 24.53 -16.03
CA GLN A 929 47.79 24.39 -17.47
C GLN A 929 47.84 25.75 -18.17
N GLN A 930 47.19 26.79 -17.61
CA GLN A 930 47.27 28.15 -18.16
C GLN A 930 48.70 28.71 -18.15
N LEU A 931 49.50 28.41 -17.11
CA LEU A 931 50.91 28.80 -17.06
C LEU A 931 51.77 28.01 -18.07
N GLU A 932 51.46 26.73 -18.29
CA GLU A 932 52.16 25.84 -19.21
C GLU A 932 51.84 26.16 -20.68
N GLU A 933 50.56 26.36 -21.01
CA GLU A 933 50.09 26.79 -22.34
C GLU A 933 50.61 28.19 -22.72
N ALA A 934 50.76 29.07 -21.74
CA ALA A 934 51.36 30.39 -21.93
C ALA A 934 52.91 30.35 -22.07
N GLY A 935 53.53 29.18 -21.93
CA GLY A 935 54.99 29.01 -22.03
C GLY A 935 55.78 29.79 -20.97
N ALA A 936 55.17 30.02 -19.80
CA ALA A 936 55.77 30.86 -18.76
C ALA A 936 56.94 30.15 -18.06
N ASP A 937 58.08 30.83 -17.94
CA ASP A 937 59.20 30.34 -17.13
C ASP A 937 58.90 30.53 -15.64
N LEU A 938 58.51 29.44 -14.98
CA LEU A 938 58.10 29.42 -13.57
C LEU A 938 59.21 29.90 -12.63
N ALA A 939 60.48 29.67 -12.95
CA ALA A 939 61.60 30.12 -12.12
C ALA A 939 61.78 31.65 -12.24
N ALA A 940 61.67 32.20 -13.44
CA ALA A 940 61.74 33.64 -13.68
C ALA A 940 60.54 34.38 -13.07
N VAL A 941 59.32 33.81 -13.16
CA VAL A 941 58.11 34.39 -12.55
C VAL A 941 58.22 34.37 -11.02
N ALA A 942 58.63 33.25 -10.41
CA ALA A 942 58.84 33.16 -8.96
C ALA A 942 59.92 34.15 -8.46
N GLN A 943 61.02 34.29 -9.20
CA GLN A 943 62.09 35.24 -8.86
C GLN A 943 61.59 36.69 -8.93
N SER A 944 60.82 37.05 -9.98
CA SER A 944 60.23 38.39 -10.14
C SER A 944 59.24 38.77 -9.03
N ILE A 945 58.54 37.79 -8.46
CA ILE A 945 57.64 37.99 -7.32
C ILE A 945 58.43 38.24 -6.03
N SER A 946 59.54 37.50 -5.83
CA SER A 946 60.38 37.65 -4.63
C SER A 946 61.18 38.96 -4.62
N GLU A 947 61.73 39.38 -5.76
CA GLU A 947 62.48 40.63 -5.91
C GLU A 947 61.55 41.86 -5.88
N GLY A 948 60.33 41.74 -6.44
CA GLY A 948 59.32 42.79 -6.47
C GLY A 948 58.39 42.86 -5.25
N ASN A 949 58.49 41.90 -4.32
CA ASN A 949 57.64 41.77 -3.12
C ASN A 949 56.12 41.84 -3.41
N VAL A 950 55.68 41.16 -4.48
CA VAL A 950 54.32 41.27 -5.05
C VAL A 950 53.30 40.44 -4.24
N ARG A 951 52.12 41.01 -3.95
CA ARG A 951 51.04 40.37 -3.17
C ARG A 951 49.77 40.16 -4.01
N LEU A 952 49.02 39.09 -3.72
CA LEU A 952 47.77 38.75 -4.41
C LEU A 952 46.70 39.85 -4.29
N THR A 953 46.61 40.50 -3.12
CA THR A 953 45.70 41.61 -2.89
C THR A 953 46.14 42.85 -3.67
N GLY A 954 45.29 43.28 -4.60
CA GLY A 954 45.58 44.39 -5.50
C GLY A 954 46.15 43.98 -6.86
N LEU A 955 46.66 42.75 -7.02
CA LEU A 955 47.15 42.23 -8.32
C LEU A 955 46.03 42.17 -9.35
N GLN A 956 44.85 41.67 -8.97
CA GLN A 956 43.68 41.72 -9.85
C GLN A 956 43.29 43.17 -10.15
N SER A 957 43.43 44.12 -9.22
CA SER A 957 43.13 45.53 -9.49
C SER A 957 44.20 46.23 -10.34
N GLU A 958 45.46 45.78 -10.29
CA GLU A 958 46.55 46.21 -11.16
C GLU A 958 46.41 45.59 -12.55
N ILE A 959 46.00 44.34 -12.64
CA ILE A 959 45.63 43.66 -13.89
C ILE A 959 44.36 44.26 -14.46
N ASP A 960 43.38 44.60 -13.64
CA ASP A 960 42.18 45.32 -14.03
C ASP A 960 42.52 46.78 -14.30
N ARG A 961 43.61 47.34 -13.77
CA ARG A 961 44.11 48.67 -14.13
C ARG A 961 44.85 48.62 -15.44
N PHE A 962 45.70 47.62 -15.69
CA PHE A 962 46.31 47.38 -16.99
C PHE A 962 45.26 46.98 -18.02
N HIS A 963 44.26 46.17 -17.67
CA HIS A 963 43.08 45.86 -18.48
C HIS A 963 42.13 47.03 -18.55
N ARG A 964 42.04 47.94 -17.57
CA ARG A 964 41.30 49.21 -17.68
C ARG A 964 42.06 50.23 -18.49
N GLU A 965 43.40 50.18 -18.50
CA GLU A 965 44.27 51.01 -19.33
C GLU A 965 44.28 50.45 -20.76
N ILE A 966 44.24 49.14 -20.95
CA ILE A 966 44.01 48.43 -22.22
C ILE A 966 42.55 48.61 -22.68
N GLN A 967 41.57 48.57 -21.77
CA GLN A 967 40.15 48.88 -22.05
C GLN A 967 39.92 50.38 -22.23
N SER A 968 40.75 51.26 -21.67
CA SER A 968 40.66 52.72 -21.88
C SER A 968 41.40 53.13 -23.14
N LEU A 969 42.44 52.39 -23.53
CA LEU A 969 42.90 52.32 -24.91
C LEU A 969 41.78 51.79 -25.83
N GLY A 970 40.87 50.96 -25.28
CA GLY A 970 39.69 50.43 -25.96
C GLY A 970 39.97 49.08 -26.58
N ALA A 971 38.99 48.47 -27.24
CA ALA A 971 39.24 47.29 -28.07
C ALA A 971 40.28 47.68 -29.13
N VAL A 972 41.52 47.25 -28.91
CA VAL A 972 42.61 47.67 -29.75
C VAL A 972 42.78 46.64 -30.83
N ASN A 973 42.45 47.11 -32.03
CA ASN A 973 42.19 46.24 -33.13
C ASN A 973 43.48 46.05 -33.95
N LEU A 974 44.15 44.92 -33.74
CA LEU A 974 45.37 44.51 -34.46
C LEU A 974 45.09 44.14 -35.93
N ALA A 975 43.83 43.78 -36.23
CA ALA A 975 43.30 43.57 -37.57
C ALA A 975 42.66 44.84 -38.16
N ALA A 976 42.70 45.97 -37.45
CA ALA A 976 42.01 47.21 -37.83
C ALA A 976 42.41 47.72 -39.20
N LEU A 977 43.66 47.46 -39.60
CA LEU A 977 44.20 47.86 -40.89
C LEU A 977 43.46 47.19 -42.06
N ASP A 978 43.06 45.92 -41.91
CA ASP A 978 42.36 45.15 -42.94
C ASP A 978 40.83 45.18 -42.75
N GLU A 979 40.36 45.32 -41.51
CA GLU A 979 38.95 45.43 -41.15
C GLU A 979 38.32 46.80 -41.47
N LEU A 980 39.10 47.88 -41.45
CA LEU A 980 38.64 49.22 -41.86
C LEU A 980 38.10 49.20 -43.30
N THR A 981 38.80 48.49 -44.20
CA THR A 981 38.41 48.34 -45.61
C THR A 981 37.13 47.54 -45.81
N ALA A 982 36.95 46.44 -45.07
CA ALA A 982 35.75 45.59 -45.17
C ALA A 982 34.52 46.19 -44.48
N ALA A 983 34.71 46.95 -43.40
CA ALA A 983 33.63 47.60 -42.64
C ALA A 983 32.96 48.74 -43.42
N SER A 984 33.71 49.43 -44.30
CA SER A 984 33.19 50.57 -45.07
C SER A 984 32.18 50.18 -46.16
N GLU A 985 32.37 49.05 -46.84
CA GLU A 985 31.42 48.50 -47.83
C GLU A 985 30.17 47.93 -47.16
N ARG A 986 30.33 47.33 -45.98
CA ARG A 986 29.24 46.77 -45.17
C ARG A 986 28.32 47.86 -44.61
N LYS A 987 28.85 49.04 -44.30
CA LYS A 987 28.06 50.20 -43.86
C LYS A 987 27.04 50.63 -44.91
N THR A 988 27.47 50.77 -46.16
CA THR A 988 26.64 51.27 -47.26
C THR A 988 25.46 50.34 -47.55
N PHE A 989 25.65 49.03 -47.37
CA PHE A 989 24.60 48.03 -47.48
C PHE A 989 23.60 48.07 -46.30
N LEU A 990 24.08 48.24 -45.08
CA LEU A 990 23.24 48.29 -43.87
C LEU A 990 22.44 49.61 -43.75
N ASP A 991 22.99 50.74 -44.20
CA ASP A 991 22.25 52.02 -44.27
C ASP A 991 21.01 51.90 -45.17
N ALA A 992 21.12 51.21 -46.31
CA ALA A 992 19.98 50.92 -47.20
C ALA A 992 18.94 49.99 -46.54
N GLN A 993 19.38 48.94 -45.85
CA GLN A 993 18.47 48.04 -45.12
C GLN A 993 17.79 48.72 -43.92
N THR A 994 18.46 49.68 -43.29
CA THR A 994 17.90 50.41 -42.14
C THR A 994 16.79 51.35 -42.60
N ALA A 995 16.96 52.02 -43.74
CA ALA A 995 15.89 52.81 -44.35
C ALA A 995 14.66 51.94 -44.66
N ASP A 996 14.87 50.74 -45.24
CA ASP A 996 13.80 49.78 -45.51
C ASP A 996 13.12 49.26 -44.22
N LEU A 997 13.90 49.03 -43.15
CA LEU A 997 13.39 48.57 -41.85
C LEU A 997 12.64 49.66 -41.08
N VAL A 998 13.08 50.92 -41.15
CA VAL A 998 12.36 52.07 -40.60
C VAL A 998 11.03 52.24 -41.33
N GLU A 999 11.03 52.15 -42.67
CA GLU A 999 9.81 52.21 -43.48
C GLU A 999 8.86 51.03 -43.13
N ALA A 1000 9.39 49.82 -43.00
CA ALA A 1000 8.63 48.66 -42.55
C ALA A 1000 8.11 48.80 -41.11
N MET A 1001 8.89 49.36 -40.18
CA MET A 1001 8.48 49.62 -38.80
C MET A 1001 7.36 50.65 -38.75
N THR A 1002 7.48 51.76 -39.47
CA THR A 1002 6.39 52.75 -39.60
C THR A 1002 5.15 52.13 -40.22
N THR A 1003 5.31 51.26 -41.21
CA THR A 1003 4.20 50.52 -41.83
C THR A 1003 3.55 49.55 -40.84
N LEU A 1004 4.32 48.88 -39.97
CA LEU A 1004 3.82 47.98 -38.93
C LEU A 1004 3.16 48.74 -37.77
N GLU A 1005 3.72 49.89 -37.36
CA GLU A 1005 3.11 50.78 -36.37
C GLU A 1005 1.80 51.38 -36.86
N ASP A 1006 1.76 51.85 -38.10
CA ASP A 1006 0.55 52.34 -38.73
C ASP A 1006 -0.43 51.19 -38.99
N ALA A 1007 0.04 49.98 -39.30
CA ALA A 1007 -0.80 48.79 -39.33
C ALA A 1007 -1.37 48.46 -37.94
N ILE A 1008 -0.62 48.59 -36.85
CA ILE A 1008 -1.15 48.39 -35.48
C ILE A 1008 -2.14 49.49 -35.14
N LYS A 1009 -1.86 50.76 -35.42
CA LYS A 1009 -2.82 51.85 -35.17
C LYS A 1009 -4.08 51.69 -36.01
N LYS A 1010 -3.94 51.25 -37.26
CA LYS A 1010 -5.05 50.93 -38.15
C LYS A 1010 -5.82 49.71 -37.67
N ILE A 1011 -5.14 48.65 -37.23
CA ILE A 1011 -5.76 47.47 -36.61
C ILE A 1011 -6.46 47.86 -35.31
N ASP A 1012 -5.90 48.74 -34.48
CA ASP A 1012 -6.50 49.18 -33.21
C ASP A 1012 -7.68 50.12 -33.46
N ALA A 1013 -7.60 50.99 -34.46
CA ALA A 1013 -8.72 51.82 -34.90
C ALA A 1013 -9.84 50.99 -35.53
N GLU A 1014 -9.52 50.09 -36.46
CA GLU A 1014 -10.46 49.14 -37.07
C GLU A 1014 -11.02 48.19 -36.01
N THR A 1015 -10.22 47.72 -35.05
CA THR A 1015 -10.67 46.86 -33.94
C THR A 1015 -11.58 47.64 -33.00
N ARG A 1016 -11.26 48.90 -32.70
CA ARG A 1016 -12.12 49.77 -31.88
C ARG A 1016 -13.44 50.04 -32.60
N GLU A 1017 -13.40 50.32 -33.89
CA GLU A 1017 -14.58 50.54 -34.72
C GLU A 1017 -15.40 49.26 -34.90
N LEU A 1018 -14.78 48.11 -35.17
CA LEU A 1018 -15.43 46.80 -35.25
C LEU A 1018 -16.01 46.40 -33.90
N LEU A 1019 -15.29 46.56 -32.79
CA LEU A 1019 -15.78 46.19 -31.47
C LEU A 1019 -16.88 47.14 -30.99
N SER A 1020 -16.78 48.44 -31.30
CA SER A 1020 -17.83 49.44 -31.00
C SER A 1020 -19.07 49.22 -31.85
N SER A 1021 -18.91 49.06 -33.17
CA SER A 1021 -20.02 48.74 -34.06
C SER A 1021 -20.63 47.37 -33.75
N THR A 1022 -19.82 46.37 -33.38
CA THR A 1022 -20.31 45.07 -32.92
C THR A 1022 -21.05 45.22 -31.60
N PHE A 1023 -20.52 45.95 -30.64
CA PHE A 1023 -21.20 46.20 -29.37
C PHE A 1023 -22.53 46.90 -29.60
N GLU A 1024 -22.57 47.95 -30.41
CA GLU A 1024 -23.80 48.68 -30.75
C GLU A 1024 -24.79 47.83 -31.54
N THR A 1025 -24.30 47.02 -32.50
CA THR A 1025 -25.13 46.12 -33.32
C THR A 1025 -25.68 44.98 -32.48
N VAL A 1026 -24.85 44.34 -31.66
CA VAL A 1026 -25.30 43.30 -30.71
C VAL A 1026 -26.23 43.89 -29.68
N ASN A 1027 -25.96 45.08 -29.14
CA ASN A 1027 -26.87 45.78 -28.24
C ASN A 1027 -28.21 46.11 -28.92
N GLY A 1028 -28.19 46.49 -30.20
CA GLY A 1028 -29.38 46.72 -31.01
C GLY A 1028 -30.15 45.45 -31.34
N HIS A 1029 -29.48 44.37 -31.74
CA HIS A 1029 -30.05 43.06 -31.98
C HIS A 1029 -30.64 42.50 -30.68
N PHE A 1030 -29.90 42.57 -29.59
CA PHE A 1030 -30.34 42.17 -28.26
C PHE A 1030 -31.57 42.99 -27.82
N GLY A 1031 -31.57 44.30 -28.06
CA GLY A 1031 -32.70 45.19 -27.80
C GLY A 1031 -33.94 44.95 -28.69
N ARG A 1032 -33.80 44.28 -29.85
CA ARG A 1032 -34.93 43.87 -30.72
C ARG A 1032 -35.42 42.45 -30.43
N MET A 1033 -34.48 41.51 -30.31
CA MET A 1033 -34.76 40.09 -30.07
C MET A 1033 -35.33 39.84 -28.67
N PHE A 1034 -34.93 40.64 -27.68
CA PHE A 1034 -35.49 40.55 -26.34
C PHE A 1034 -37.00 40.84 -26.32
N PRO A 1035 -37.51 41.97 -26.87
CA PRO A 1035 -38.96 42.17 -27.04
C PRO A 1035 -39.64 41.10 -27.89
N GLU A 1036 -39.03 40.58 -28.95
CA GLU A 1036 -39.62 39.54 -29.81
C GLU A 1036 -39.81 38.20 -29.06
N LEU A 1037 -38.83 37.80 -28.25
CA LEU A 1037 -38.89 36.58 -27.44
C LEU A 1037 -39.81 36.73 -26.22
N PHE A 1038 -39.81 37.88 -25.55
CA PHE A 1038 -40.62 38.14 -24.34
C PHE A 1038 -42.02 38.72 -24.63
N GLY A 1039 -42.28 39.22 -25.83
CA GLY A 1039 -43.51 39.94 -26.19
C GLY A 1039 -43.60 41.36 -25.61
N GLY A 1040 -42.45 41.96 -25.27
CA GLY A 1040 -42.32 43.27 -24.63
C GLY A 1040 -41.11 43.36 -23.68
N GLY A 1041 -40.88 44.52 -23.06
CA GLY A 1041 -39.70 44.77 -22.21
C GLY A 1041 -38.50 45.34 -22.99
N ASN A 1042 -37.41 45.68 -22.28
CA ASN A 1042 -36.21 46.26 -22.88
C ASN A 1042 -34.95 45.62 -22.28
N ALA A 1043 -33.93 45.37 -23.08
CA ALA A 1043 -32.63 44.93 -22.59
C ALA A 1043 -31.52 45.71 -23.30
N LYS A 1044 -30.43 45.98 -22.57
CA LYS A 1044 -29.27 46.70 -23.10
C LYS A 1044 -27.97 46.24 -22.45
N LEU A 1045 -26.89 46.40 -23.19
CA LEU A 1045 -25.51 46.23 -22.73
C LEU A 1045 -24.94 47.57 -22.27
N VAL A 1046 -24.18 47.56 -21.18
CA VAL A 1046 -23.49 48.74 -20.63
C VAL A 1046 -22.02 48.41 -20.36
N MET A 1047 -21.12 49.31 -20.71
CA MET A 1047 -19.68 49.16 -20.46
C MET A 1047 -19.33 49.66 -19.05
N THR A 1048 -18.39 48.99 -18.38
CA THR A 1048 -17.98 49.33 -17.00
C THR A 1048 -16.83 50.34 -16.91
N GLY A 1049 -16.19 50.71 -18.04
CA GLY A 1049 -15.07 51.66 -18.11
C GLY A 1049 -15.11 52.55 -19.36
N GLU A 1050 -14.22 53.54 -19.44
CA GLU A 1050 -14.22 54.57 -20.51
C GLU A 1050 -13.60 54.09 -21.84
N GLU A 1051 -12.67 53.13 -21.81
CA GLU A 1051 -12.01 52.61 -23.02
C GLU A 1051 -12.55 51.23 -23.41
N ILE A 1052 -13.12 51.10 -24.60
CA ILE A 1052 -13.82 49.89 -25.07
C ILE A 1052 -12.94 48.63 -25.16
N LEU A 1053 -11.64 48.79 -25.36
CA LEU A 1053 -10.70 47.68 -25.46
C LEU A 1053 -10.38 47.05 -24.10
N ASP A 1054 -10.52 47.84 -23.03
CA ASP A 1054 -10.15 47.46 -21.66
C ASP A 1054 -11.36 47.37 -20.70
N ALA A 1055 -12.51 47.96 -21.05
CA ALA A 1055 -13.74 47.94 -20.26
C ALA A 1055 -14.43 46.55 -20.28
N GLY A 1056 -15.07 46.16 -19.17
CA GLY A 1056 -15.96 45.00 -19.11
C GLY A 1056 -17.37 45.32 -19.62
N VAL A 1057 -18.14 44.30 -19.98
CA VAL A 1057 -19.52 44.44 -20.47
C VAL A 1057 -20.51 43.85 -19.47
N GLN A 1058 -21.49 44.65 -19.05
CA GLN A 1058 -22.56 44.25 -18.14
C GLN A 1058 -23.91 44.27 -18.85
N VAL A 1059 -24.74 43.26 -18.58
CA VAL A 1059 -26.08 43.14 -19.19
C VAL A 1059 -27.14 43.66 -18.21
N LEU A 1060 -28.01 44.55 -18.71
CA LEU A 1060 -29.19 45.03 -18.02
C LEU A 1060 -30.43 44.59 -18.78
N ALA A 1061 -31.32 43.86 -18.12
CA ALA A 1061 -32.55 43.38 -18.73
C ALA A 1061 -33.78 43.81 -17.90
N GLN A 1062 -34.83 44.20 -18.60
CA GLN A 1062 -36.08 44.69 -18.05
C GLN A 1062 -37.25 43.91 -18.68
N PRO A 1063 -37.71 42.82 -18.04
CA PRO A 1063 -38.92 42.12 -18.45
C PRO A 1063 -40.15 43.04 -18.34
N PRO A 1064 -41.21 42.79 -19.13
CA PRO A 1064 -42.43 43.60 -19.11
C PRO A 1064 -43.03 43.68 -17.70
N GLY A 1065 -43.20 44.91 -17.18
CA GLY A 1065 -43.79 45.18 -15.87
C GLY A 1065 -42.82 45.28 -14.67
N LYS A 1066 -41.50 45.05 -14.85
CA LYS A 1066 -40.48 45.14 -13.77
C LYS A 1066 -39.48 46.29 -14.01
N LYS A 1067 -38.77 46.74 -12.97
CA LYS A 1067 -37.69 47.77 -13.07
C LYS A 1067 -36.36 47.13 -13.51
N ASN A 1068 -35.45 47.94 -14.07
CA ASN A 1068 -34.10 47.51 -14.47
C ASN A 1068 -33.35 46.85 -13.30
N GLN A 1069 -32.94 45.60 -13.47
CA GLN A 1069 -32.14 44.85 -12.50
C GLN A 1069 -30.99 44.13 -13.21
N THR A 1070 -29.93 43.84 -12.46
CA THR A 1070 -28.84 42.99 -12.95
C THR A 1070 -29.36 41.57 -13.17
N ILE A 1071 -28.84 40.87 -14.19
CA ILE A 1071 -29.32 39.54 -14.61
C ILE A 1071 -29.47 38.53 -13.45
N HIS A 1072 -28.61 38.60 -12.43
CA HIS A 1072 -28.65 37.71 -11.27
C HIS A 1072 -29.97 37.75 -10.47
N LEU A 1073 -30.77 38.81 -10.57
CA LEU A 1073 -32.02 39.01 -9.81
C LEU A 1073 -33.29 38.55 -10.56
N LEU A 1074 -33.17 38.03 -11.79
CA LEU A 1074 -34.30 37.56 -12.61
C LEU A 1074 -34.71 36.10 -12.27
N SER A 1075 -35.94 35.68 -12.62
CA SER A 1075 -36.40 34.29 -12.43
C SER A 1075 -35.72 33.32 -13.41
N GLY A 1076 -35.70 32.02 -13.11
CA GLY A 1076 -34.95 31.01 -13.89
C GLY A 1076 -35.30 30.97 -15.39
N GLY A 1077 -36.59 31.03 -15.74
CA GLY A 1077 -37.04 31.09 -17.15
C GLY A 1077 -36.74 32.43 -17.83
N GLU A 1078 -36.87 33.56 -17.12
CA GLU A 1078 -36.49 34.89 -17.62
C GLU A 1078 -34.98 35.00 -17.84
N LYS A 1079 -34.16 34.40 -16.96
CA LYS A 1079 -32.70 34.30 -17.12
C LYS A 1079 -32.33 33.53 -18.38
N ALA A 1080 -32.93 32.36 -18.58
CA ALA A 1080 -32.70 31.53 -19.75
C ALA A 1080 -33.09 32.27 -21.05
N LEU A 1081 -34.27 32.89 -21.12
CA LEU A 1081 -34.71 33.66 -22.30
C LEU A 1081 -33.84 34.90 -22.56
N THR A 1082 -33.41 35.61 -21.52
CA THR A 1082 -32.50 36.76 -21.65
C THR A 1082 -31.15 36.33 -22.21
N ALA A 1083 -30.61 35.22 -21.72
CA ALA A 1083 -29.35 34.67 -22.20
C ALA A 1083 -29.46 34.10 -23.62
N ILE A 1084 -30.57 33.42 -23.94
CA ILE A 1084 -30.91 32.98 -25.29
C ILE A 1084 -30.96 34.17 -26.25
N ALA A 1085 -31.65 35.25 -25.88
CA ALA A 1085 -31.71 36.48 -26.68
C ALA A 1085 -30.33 37.11 -26.89
N LEU A 1086 -29.47 37.12 -25.87
CA LEU A 1086 -28.11 37.65 -25.97
C LEU A 1086 -27.22 36.77 -26.85
N VAL A 1087 -27.28 35.45 -26.68
CA VAL A 1087 -26.50 34.49 -27.46
C VAL A 1087 -26.92 34.54 -28.93
N PHE A 1088 -28.21 34.60 -29.22
CA PHE A 1088 -28.67 34.73 -30.60
C PHE A 1088 -28.39 36.11 -31.20
N ALA A 1089 -28.41 37.19 -30.41
CA ALA A 1089 -28.00 38.52 -30.87
C ALA A 1089 -26.51 38.56 -31.24
N ILE A 1090 -25.67 37.88 -30.46
CA ILE A 1090 -24.23 37.67 -30.76
C ILE A 1090 -24.08 36.77 -32.00
N PHE A 1091 -24.88 35.70 -32.10
CA PHE A 1091 -24.86 34.75 -33.21
C PHE A 1091 -25.22 35.41 -34.56
N GLN A 1092 -26.20 36.31 -34.58
CA GLN A 1092 -26.68 36.96 -35.80
C GLN A 1092 -25.62 37.87 -36.46
N LEU A 1093 -24.63 38.33 -35.68
CA LEU A 1093 -23.56 39.17 -36.19
C LEU A 1093 -22.58 38.39 -37.09
N ASN A 1094 -22.20 37.18 -36.68
CA ASN A 1094 -21.34 36.29 -37.48
C ASN A 1094 -21.91 34.87 -37.41
N PRO A 1095 -22.83 34.51 -38.33
CA PRO A 1095 -23.54 33.23 -38.26
C PRO A 1095 -22.57 32.09 -38.50
N ALA A 1096 -22.42 31.24 -37.47
CA ALA A 1096 -21.63 30.02 -37.60
C ALA A 1096 -22.28 29.11 -38.66
N PRO A 1097 -21.47 28.37 -39.44
CA PRO A 1097 -21.95 27.49 -40.50
C PRO A 1097 -22.96 26.43 -40.02
N PHE A 1098 -22.82 25.99 -38.77
CA PHE A 1098 -23.84 25.24 -38.07
C PHE A 1098 -23.92 25.70 -36.60
N CYS A 1099 -25.08 25.49 -35.98
CA CYS A 1099 -25.35 25.76 -34.58
C CYS A 1099 -25.97 24.52 -33.94
N LEU A 1100 -25.47 24.14 -32.76
CA LEU A 1100 -25.88 22.93 -32.05
C LEU A 1100 -26.53 23.33 -30.72
N LEU A 1101 -27.79 22.95 -30.52
CA LEU A 1101 -28.60 23.36 -29.36
C LEU A 1101 -29.00 22.11 -28.57
N ASP A 1102 -28.58 21.96 -27.31
CA ASP A 1102 -28.93 20.81 -26.45
C ASP A 1102 -29.85 21.25 -25.32
N GLU A 1103 -31.12 20.85 -25.40
CA GLU A 1103 -32.17 21.06 -24.38
C GLU A 1103 -32.33 22.53 -23.93
N VAL A 1104 -32.07 23.47 -24.84
CA VAL A 1104 -32.18 24.93 -24.59
C VAL A 1104 -33.61 25.37 -24.27
N ASP A 1105 -34.60 24.58 -24.70
CA ASP A 1105 -36.03 24.78 -24.49
C ASP A 1105 -36.58 24.18 -23.18
N ALA A 1106 -35.79 23.39 -22.45
CA ALA A 1106 -36.22 22.76 -21.20
C ALA A 1106 -36.75 23.73 -20.11
N PRO A 1107 -36.20 24.95 -19.92
CA PRO A 1107 -36.72 25.91 -18.95
C PRO A 1107 -37.79 26.86 -19.52
N LEU A 1108 -38.26 26.65 -20.76
CA LEU A 1108 -39.24 27.50 -21.44
C LEU A 1108 -40.67 26.94 -21.31
N ASP A 1109 -41.66 27.82 -21.27
CA ASP A 1109 -43.07 27.44 -21.40
C ASP A 1109 -43.47 27.28 -22.88
N ASP A 1110 -44.64 26.70 -23.15
CA ASP A 1110 -45.08 26.40 -24.53
C ASP A 1110 -45.17 27.67 -25.40
N ALA A 1111 -45.63 28.79 -24.83
CA ALA A 1111 -45.77 30.06 -25.54
C ALA A 1111 -44.42 30.73 -25.90
N ASN A 1112 -43.40 30.62 -25.04
CA ASN A 1112 -42.07 31.11 -25.37
C ASN A 1112 -41.29 30.10 -26.24
N THR A 1113 -41.60 28.80 -26.13
CA THR A 1113 -41.04 27.76 -27.01
C THR A 1113 -41.49 27.96 -28.45
N GLU A 1114 -42.75 28.33 -28.70
CA GLU A 1114 -43.24 28.64 -30.05
C GLU A 1114 -42.53 29.88 -30.65
N ARG A 1115 -42.30 30.91 -29.85
CA ARG A 1115 -41.56 32.11 -30.26
C ARG A 1115 -40.08 31.80 -30.56
N TYR A 1116 -39.46 30.99 -29.72
CA TYR A 1116 -38.12 30.45 -29.95
C TYR A 1116 -38.05 29.61 -31.23
N ALA A 1117 -39.01 28.71 -31.47
CA ALA A 1117 -39.05 27.87 -32.66
C ALA A 1117 -39.21 28.69 -33.96
N LYS A 1118 -40.05 29.74 -33.94
CA LYS A 1118 -40.18 30.69 -35.07
C LYS A 1118 -38.87 31.44 -35.34
N LEU A 1119 -38.16 31.83 -34.30
CA LEU A 1119 -36.87 32.50 -34.43
C LEU A 1119 -35.79 31.57 -35.00
N VAL A 1120 -35.67 30.33 -34.50
CA VAL A 1120 -34.72 29.33 -35.01
C VAL A 1120 -35.02 28.99 -36.48
N THR A 1121 -36.30 28.87 -36.83
CA THR A 1121 -36.74 28.59 -38.22
C THR A 1121 -36.39 29.75 -39.16
N SER A 1122 -36.61 31.00 -38.75
CA SER A 1122 -36.28 32.18 -39.57
C SER A 1122 -34.76 32.33 -39.77
N MET A 1123 -33.97 32.06 -38.73
CA MET A 1123 -32.51 32.08 -38.81
C MET A 1123 -31.96 30.92 -39.65
N SER A 1124 -32.61 29.75 -39.65
CA SER A 1124 -32.22 28.62 -40.52
C SER A 1124 -32.37 28.96 -42.00
N GLN A 1125 -33.48 29.62 -42.38
CA GLN A 1125 -33.71 30.09 -43.76
C GLN A 1125 -32.66 31.11 -44.24
N GLN A 1126 -32.00 31.82 -43.32
CA GLN A 1126 -30.93 32.77 -43.61
C GLN A 1126 -29.56 32.10 -43.86
N GLY A 1127 -29.49 30.76 -43.88
CA GLY A 1127 -28.33 30.00 -44.33
C GLY A 1127 -27.53 29.28 -43.24
N THR A 1128 -28.03 29.24 -42.00
CA THR A 1128 -27.41 28.53 -40.86
C THR A 1128 -27.98 27.11 -40.74
N GLN A 1129 -27.11 26.10 -40.59
CA GLN A 1129 -27.54 24.75 -40.27
C GLN A 1129 -27.79 24.60 -38.76
N PHE A 1130 -29.00 24.29 -38.32
CA PHE A 1130 -29.32 24.05 -36.92
C PHE A 1130 -29.47 22.56 -36.65
N LEU A 1131 -28.71 22.05 -35.67
CA LEU A 1131 -28.89 20.72 -35.09
C LEU A 1131 -29.36 20.90 -33.65
N PHE A 1132 -30.60 20.56 -33.34
CA PHE A 1132 -31.14 20.74 -32.00
C PHE A 1132 -31.58 19.41 -31.39
N ILE A 1133 -31.32 19.24 -30.10
CA ILE A 1133 -31.77 18.11 -29.28
C ILE A 1133 -32.86 18.67 -28.36
N SER A 1134 -34.07 18.15 -28.47
CA SER A 1134 -35.21 18.62 -27.68
C SER A 1134 -36.17 17.47 -27.33
N HIS A 1135 -36.87 17.64 -26.22
CA HIS A 1135 -38.01 16.83 -25.78
C HIS A 1135 -39.38 17.49 -25.98
N ASN A 1136 -39.40 18.77 -26.35
CA ASN A 1136 -40.63 19.52 -26.54
C ASN A 1136 -41.22 19.26 -27.92
N LYS A 1137 -42.50 18.88 -27.97
CA LYS A 1137 -43.22 18.59 -29.21
C LYS A 1137 -43.22 19.77 -30.18
N ILE A 1138 -43.37 21.00 -29.67
CA ILE A 1138 -43.40 22.23 -30.49
C ILE A 1138 -42.05 22.46 -31.18
N ALA A 1139 -40.94 22.18 -30.49
CA ALA A 1139 -39.60 22.27 -31.07
C ALA A 1139 -39.31 21.11 -32.04
N MET A 1140 -39.90 19.93 -31.86
CA MET A 1140 -39.76 18.81 -32.81
C MET A 1140 -40.44 19.10 -34.15
N GLU A 1141 -41.61 19.76 -34.14
CA GLU A 1141 -42.38 20.08 -35.35
C GLU A 1141 -41.66 21.06 -36.30
N MET A 1142 -40.75 21.90 -35.79
CA MET A 1142 -39.93 22.76 -36.66
C MET A 1142 -38.84 21.99 -37.44
N ALA A 1143 -38.49 20.76 -37.05
CA ALA A 1143 -37.44 20.00 -37.74
C ALA A 1143 -37.86 19.63 -39.16
N LYS A 1144 -37.00 19.87 -40.15
CA LYS A 1144 -37.20 19.34 -41.51
C LYS A 1144 -36.81 17.85 -41.59
N GLN A 1145 -35.89 17.43 -40.74
CA GLN A 1145 -35.44 16.04 -40.64
C GLN A 1145 -35.30 15.65 -39.18
N LEU A 1146 -35.81 14.47 -38.80
CA LEU A 1146 -35.70 13.95 -37.44
C LEU A 1146 -34.76 12.75 -37.38
N ILE A 1147 -33.77 12.84 -36.50
CA ILE A 1147 -32.84 11.75 -36.20
C ILE A 1147 -33.26 11.15 -34.86
N GLY A 1148 -33.88 9.97 -34.91
CA GLY A 1148 -34.24 9.18 -33.76
C GLY A 1148 -33.02 8.46 -33.17
N VAL A 1149 -32.71 8.70 -31.90
CA VAL A 1149 -31.74 7.89 -31.14
C VAL A 1149 -32.54 6.91 -30.27
N THR A 1150 -32.31 5.62 -30.49
CA THR A 1150 -32.98 4.53 -29.77
C THR A 1150 -31.94 3.67 -29.06
N MET A 1151 -32.39 2.95 -28.03
CA MET A 1151 -31.59 1.93 -27.35
C MET A 1151 -32.29 0.59 -27.58
N GLN A 1152 -31.75 -0.25 -28.47
CA GLN A 1152 -32.22 -1.63 -28.61
C GLN A 1152 -31.73 -2.50 -27.44
N GLU A 1153 -30.53 -2.21 -26.94
CA GLU A 1153 -29.91 -2.84 -25.76
C GLU A 1153 -29.63 -1.75 -24.71
N GLN A 1154 -29.86 -2.04 -23.43
CA GLN A 1154 -29.50 -1.10 -22.36
C GLN A 1154 -28.00 -0.78 -22.41
N GLY A 1155 -27.67 0.50 -22.57
CA GLY A 1155 -26.30 1.01 -22.67
C GLY A 1155 -25.71 1.13 -24.09
N VAL A 1156 -26.43 0.69 -25.14
CA VAL A 1156 -25.96 0.83 -26.54
C VAL A 1156 -26.96 1.64 -27.37
N SER A 1157 -26.51 2.80 -27.84
CA SER A 1157 -27.30 3.72 -28.67
C SER A 1157 -27.22 3.36 -30.15
N ARG A 1158 -28.35 3.40 -30.86
CA ARG A 1158 -28.46 3.23 -32.32
C ARG A 1158 -29.32 4.33 -32.92
N ILE A 1159 -28.97 4.75 -34.13
CA ILE A 1159 -29.66 5.84 -34.84
C ILE A 1159 -30.67 5.26 -35.84
N VAL A 1160 -31.81 5.95 -35.97
CA VAL A 1160 -32.79 5.80 -37.04
C VAL A 1160 -33.04 7.20 -37.60
N ALA A 1161 -32.85 7.41 -38.90
CA ALA A 1161 -33.15 8.70 -39.54
C ALA A 1161 -34.52 8.64 -40.23
N VAL A 1162 -35.36 9.65 -39.99
CA VAL A 1162 -36.67 9.82 -40.63
C VAL A 1162 -36.72 11.23 -41.21
N ASP A 1163 -37.11 11.34 -42.48
CA ASP A 1163 -37.34 12.62 -43.13
C ASP A 1163 -38.84 12.99 -43.06
N MET A 1164 -39.13 14.22 -42.62
CA MET A 1164 -40.51 14.63 -42.27
C MET A 1164 -41.36 14.89 -43.51
N GLU A 1165 -40.75 15.30 -44.63
CA GLU A 1165 -41.45 15.51 -45.92
C GLU A 1165 -41.88 14.17 -46.53
N SER A 1166 -41.07 13.11 -46.39
CA SER A 1166 -41.41 11.76 -46.87
C SER A 1166 -42.36 11.01 -45.92
N ALA A 1167 -42.30 11.28 -44.61
CA ALA A 1167 -43.23 10.71 -43.62
C ALA A 1167 -44.66 11.28 -43.73
N THR A 1168 -44.82 12.58 -44.03
CA THR A 1168 -46.13 13.21 -44.24
C THR A 1168 -46.80 12.71 -45.53
N GLY A 1169 -46.05 12.43 -46.60
CA GLY A 1169 -46.59 11.80 -47.82
C GLY A 1169 -47.00 10.32 -47.65
N MET A 1170 -46.40 9.59 -46.71
CA MET A 1170 -46.82 8.20 -46.36
C MET A 1170 -48.09 8.15 -45.49
N MET A 1171 -48.39 9.20 -44.73
CA MET A 1171 -49.65 9.31 -43.96
C MET A 1171 -50.87 9.63 -44.83
N GLU A 1172 -50.69 10.19 -46.04
CA GLU A 1172 -51.80 10.39 -46.99
C GLU A 1172 -52.09 9.15 -47.88
N THR A 1173 -51.26 8.10 -47.78
CA THR A 1173 -51.41 6.84 -48.52
C THR A 1173 -51.67 5.61 -47.63
N LEU A 1174 -51.96 5.84 -46.35
CA LEU A 1174 -52.52 4.89 -45.37
C LEU A 1174 -53.87 5.41 -44.90
#